data_AF-A0AAJ6BHP5-F1
#
_entry.id   AF-A0AAJ6BHP5-F1
#
_cell.length_a   1.000
_cell.length_b   1.000
_cell.length_c   1.000
_cell.angle_alpha   90.00
_cell.angle_beta   90.00
_cell.angle_gamma   90.00
#
_symmetry.space_group_name_H-M   'P 1'
#
loop_
_entity.id
_entity.type
_entity.pdbx_description
1 polymer ?
#
loop_
_entity_poly.entity_id
_entity_poly.type
_entity_poly.pdbx_seq_one_letter_code
_entity_poly.pdbx_strand_id
1 'polypeptide(L)'
;MLRNVLMTLLLLYGTAQAQSTAAKWTEAKANAWYAQQGWLRGANYQPATAINQLEMFQAATFDSATIDKELGWAEGIGFNVMRVYLHHLLWVADKEGFKKRLDQYLAISSRHGIKTLLVFFDDCWNDTAWVGTQPAPKPGVHNSGWVRDPGTMIYTHQDTLKTLEAYVKDVLTTFKNDQRILMWDLYNEPGNNRQEIKSLPLLKKVFQWAREVNPSQPLTAGVWNHSRGYWELNAFQLENSDVITYHNYSIVDNHKNNIDTLRKWERPIICTEYMARRNASVFQTILPLLKEENVGAINWGFVAGKTNTIFAWDTPMPNRQEPDLWFHDIFRTDGTPFSADEVRSIKELTGKNITHYKLPAKANFDQTVQGKQVSLYYLSNKNNYRAAISNFGARMVGMLVPDKTGQLTDVVIGFNDLNAYLKGDRFAGAIVGRFGNRIAKGTFKLDGKTYKLDINNGVNTLHGGRTGFHSRVWDAVQPDSHSVVLTYVSANKEEGYPGKLTATVTYTLTDDNELRIDYAVTADQKTVANLTNHNYWNMNGEGSGTINNHALLVKASKYTPVDATLIPTGIEPVSGTPFDFTTAKKIGSRLKADDAQLRYGAGYDHNFVADKGITAQPELIATITGDVSGIKMDILTTEPGLQFYGGNFMSRANLLKSGTRDDYRTGFCLETQHFPDSPNQPTFPTTVLEKGKTYTSSTIHKFSISK
;
A
#
# COMPACT_ATOMS: atom_id res chain seq x y z
N MET A 1 -75.01 28.99 -53.80
CA MET A 1 -74.79 27.95 -54.82
C MET A 1 -73.48 28.25 -55.54
N LEU A 2 -72.56 27.28 -55.56
CA LEU A 2 -71.36 27.17 -56.44
C LEU A 2 -70.34 28.34 -56.40
N ARG A 3 -69.04 28.17 -56.66
CA ARG A 3 -68.01 27.10 -56.56
C ARG A 3 -66.72 27.78 -57.09
N ASN A 4 -65.55 27.32 -56.64
CA ASN A 4 -64.24 27.33 -57.33
C ASN A 4 -63.45 28.65 -57.47
N VAL A 5 -62.11 28.69 -57.44
CA VAL A 5 -61.01 27.77 -57.07
C VAL A 5 -59.81 28.72 -56.88
N LEU A 6 -59.07 28.60 -55.77
CA LEU A 6 -57.77 29.26 -55.57
C LEU A 6 -56.66 28.33 -56.06
N MET A 7 -55.74 28.87 -56.87
CA MET A 7 -54.51 28.20 -57.27
C MET A 7 -53.35 29.14 -56.90
N THR A 8 -52.58 28.78 -55.88
CA THR A 8 -51.31 29.43 -55.56
C THR A 8 -50.25 28.35 -55.40
N LEU A 9 -49.30 28.29 -56.33
CA LEU A 9 -48.08 27.49 -56.22
C LEU A 9 -47.23 28.02 -55.06
N LEU A 10 -46.95 27.19 -54.05
CA LEU A 10 -45.82 27.38 -53.14
C LEU A 10 -44.67 26.47 -53.61
N LEU A 11 -43.58 27.10 -54.07
CA LEU A 11 -42.27 26.46 -54.25
C LEU A 11 -41.65 26.20 -52.87
N LEU A 12 -41.63 24.94 -52.45
CA LEU A 12 -40.84 24.46 -51.31
C LEU A 12 -39.38 24.32 -51.74
N TYR A 13 -38.53 25.27 -51.34
CA TYR A 13 -37.08 25.08 -51.29
C TYR A 13 -36.75 24.21 -50.07
N GLY A 14 -36.59 22.90 -50.29
CA GLY A 14 -35.96 22.01 -49.33
C GLY A 14 -34.44 22.06 -49.51
N THR A 15 -33.73 22.78 -48.65
CA THR A 15 -32.27 22.65 -48.56
C THR A 15 -31.93 21.42 -47.72
N ALA A 16 -31.60 20.32 -48.38
CA ALA A 16 -30.90 19.21 -47.75
C ALA A 16 -29.48 19.67 -47.41
N GLN A 17 -29.21 19.97 -46.13
CA GLN A 17 -27.83 20.09 -45.66
C GLN A 17 -27.17 18.71 -45.75
N ALA A 18 -26.27 18.53 -46.70
CA ALA A 18 -25.33 17.43 -46.66
C ALA A 18 -24.51 17.55 -45.37
N GLN A 19 -24.72 16.64 -44.41
CA GLN A 19 -23.85 16.52 -43.25
C GLN A 19 -22.44 16.21 -43.75
N SER A 20 -21.49 17.14 -43.56
CA SER A 20 -20.08 16.87 -43.81
C SER A 20 -19.62 15.80 -42.82
N THR A 21 -19.18 14.64 -43.30
CA THR A 21 -18.53 13.62 -42.48
C THR A 21 -17.32 14.22 -41.79
N ALA A 22 -17.15 13.96 -40.49
CA ALA A 22 -16.03 14.54 -39.76
C ALA A 22 -14.69 13.99 -40.29
N ALA A 23 -13.72 14.86 -40.49
CA ALA A 23 -12.39 14.47 -40.92
C ALA A 23 -11.57 13.86 -39.76
N LYS A 24 -10.49 13.15 -40.11
CA LYS A 24 -9.42 12.77 -39.18
C LYS A 24 -8.94 14.01 -38.42
N TRP A 25 -8.67 13.86 -37.13
CA TRP A 25 -8.08 14.94 -36.34
C TRP A 25 -6.73 15.33 -36.93
N THR A 26 -6.47 16.63 -36.98
CA THR A 26 -5.14 17.16 -37.28
C THR A 26 -4.13 16.70 -36.22
N GLU A 27 -2.86 16.60 -36.57
CA GLU A 27 -1.80 16.29 -35.60
C GLU A 27 -1.82 17.26 -34.41
N ALA A 28 -2.00 18.56 -34.68
CA ALA A 28 -2.11 19.58 -33.63
C ALA A 28 -3.24 19.28 -32.64
N LYS A 29 -4.43 18.90 -33.13
CA LYS A 29 -5.57 18.54 -32.25
C LYS A 29 -5.27 17.29 -31.43
N ALA A 30 -4.70 16.24 -32.05
CA ALA A 30 -4.36 14.99 -31.37
C ALA A 30 -3.29 15.21 -30.28
N ASN A 31 -2.21 15.94 -30.60
CA ASN A 31 -1.14 16.23 -29.64
C ASN A 31 -1.62 17.14 -28.50
N ALA A 32 -2.46 18.14 -28.78
CA ALA A 32 -3.06 18.98 -27.74
C ALA A 32 -3.97 18.18 -26.81
N TRP A 33 -4.77 17.26 -27.35
CA TRP A 33 -5.59 16.35 -26.55
C TRP A 33 -4.73 15.45 -25.66
N TYR A 34 -3.66 14.87 -26.20
CA TYR A 34 -2.80 13.93 -25.47
C TYR A 34 -2.04 14.61 -24.33
N ALA A 35 -1.55 15.84 -24.56
CA ALA A 35 -0.88 16.64 -23.53
C ALA A 35 -1.77 16.89 -22.29
N GLN A 36 -3.09 16.90 -22.44
CA GLN A 36 -4.04 17.08 -21.34
C GLN A 36 -4.27 15.81 -20.51
N GLN A 37 -3.81 14.63 -20.96
CA GLN A 37 -4.09 13.37 -20.27
C GLN A 37 -3.04 13.01 -19.20
N GLY A 38 -1.85 13.64 -19.25
CA GLY A 38 -0.68 13.15 -18.54
C GLY A 38 -0.19 11.81 -19.10
N TRP A 39 0.75 11.15 -18.42
CA TRP A 39 1.21 9.83 -18.86
C TRP A 39 0.11 8.79 -18.64
N LEU A 40 -0.28 8.10 -19.71
CA LEU A 40 -1.31 7.07 -19.70
C LEU A 40 -0.70 5.72 -19.37
N ARG A 41 -1.25 5.03 -18.37
CA ARG A 41 -0.80 3.70 -17.94
C ARG A 41 -1.95 2.87 -17.38
N GLY A 42 -1.99 1.60 -17.75
CA GLY A 42 -3.18 0.78 -17.54
C GLY A 42 -3.04 -0.67 -17.97
N ALA A 43 -4.18 -1.35 -18.03
CA ALA A 43 -4.27 -2.72 -18.51
C ALA A 43 -5.50 -2.92 -19.42
N ASN A 44 -5.47 -3.97 -20.22
CA ASN A 44 -6.67 -4.57 -20.79
C ASN A 44 -7.46 -5.22 -19.65
N TYR A 45 -8.75 -4.89 -19.55
CA TYR A 45 -9.53 -5.18 -18.36
C TYR A 45 -10.79 -6.00 -18.66
N GLN A 46 -10.85 -7.17 -18.04
CA GLN A 46 -12.07 -7.88 -17.66
C GLN A 46 -11.94 -8.25 -16.18
N PRO A 47 -13.06 -8.26 -15.43
CA PRO A 47 -13.02 -8.72 -14.05
C PRO A 47 -12.65 -10.20 -13.99
N ALA A 48 -12.00 -10.64 -12.90
CA ALA A 48 -11.59 -12.04 -12.76
C ALA A 48 -12.76 -13.04 -12.85
N THR A 49 -13.99 -12.57 -12.66
CA THR A 49 -15.25 -13.32 -12.74
C THR A 49 -15.79 -13.50 -14.17
N ALA A 50 -15.20 -12.88 -15.18
CA ALA A 50 -15.64 -12.93 -16.58
C ALA A 50 -14.59 -13.57 -17.50
N ILE A 51 -15.00 -14.54 -18.31
CA ILE A 51 -14.13 -15.23 -19.28
C ILE A 51 -13.95 -14.44 -20.58
N ASN A 52 -14.91 -13.57 -20.91
CA ASN A 52 -14.93 -12.74 -22.11
C ASN A 52 -15.84 -11.52 -21.89
N GLN A 53 -15.89 -10.62 -22.88
CA GLN A 53 -16.72 -9.42 -22.86
C GLN A 53 -18.23 -9.69 -22.72
N LEU A 54 -18.74 -10.84 -23.19
CA LEU A 54 -20.15 -11.21 -23.01
C LEU A 54 -20.46 -11.47 -21.55
N GLU A 55 -19.63 -12.28 -20.87
CA GLU A 55 -19.82 -12.56 -19.44
C GLU A 55 -19.67 -11.29 -18.60
N MET A 56 -18.79 -10.37 -18.97
CA MET A 56 -18.61 -9.12 -18.24
C MET A 56 -19.88 -8.26 -18.22
N PHE A 57 -20.61 -8.14 -19.34
CA PHE A 57 -21.65 -7.13 -19.52
C PHE A 57 -23.09 -7.68 -19.61
N GLN A 58 -23.31 -8.97 -19.44
CA GLN A 58 -24.67 -9.53 -19.34
C GLN A 58 -25.32 -9.21 -17.99
N ALA A 59 -26.65 -9.04 -17.98
CA ALA A 59 -27.39 -8.73 -16.75
C ALA A 59 -27.18 -9.76 -15.63
N ALA A 60 -27.09 -11.05 -15.98
CA ALA A 60 -26.95 -12.14 -15.03
C ALA A 60 -25.55 -12.26 -14.40
N THR A 61 -24.52 -11.66 -15.01
CA THR A 61 -23.11 -11.88 -14.66
C THR A 61 -22.32 -10.59 -14.43
N PHE A 62 -22.92 -9.42 -14.67
CA PHE A 62 -22.28 -8.13 -14.42
C PHE A 62 -22.01 -7.95 -12.91
N ASP A 63 -20.74 -8.05 -12.54
CA ASP A 63 -20.27 -8.03 -11.15
C ASP A 63 -19.60 -6.69 -10.81
N SER A 64 -20.42 -5.71 -10.45
CA SER A 64 -19.92 -4.38 -10.08
C SER A 64 -19.04 -4.37 -8.83
N ALA A 65 -19.20 -5.33 -7.91
CA ALA A 65 -18.45 -5.37 -6.66
C ALA A 65 -17.00 -5.81 -6.92
N THR A 66 -16.81 -6.84 -7.76
CA THR A 66 -15.48 -7.23 -8.21
C THR A 66 -14.83 -6.12 -9.05
N ILE A 67 -15.59 -5.47 -9.94
CA ILE A 67 -15.08 -4.35 -10.73
C ILE A 67 -14.56 -3.21 -9.85
N ASP A 68 -15.34 -2.77 -8.85
CA ASP A 68 -14.93 -1.70 -7.92
C ASP A 68 -13.69 -2.09 -7.12
N LYS A 69 -13.64 -3.32 -6.60
CA LYS A 69 -12.49 -3.85 -5.86
C LYS A 69 -11.20 -3.84 -6.70
N GLU A 70 -11.26 -4.38 -7.91
CA GLU A 70 -10.08 -4.51 -8.77
C GLU A 70 -9.61 -3.15 -9.32
N LEU A 71 -10.54 -2.26 -9.66
CA LEU A 71 -10.19 -0.88 -10.05
C LEU A 71 -9.59 -0.08 -8.88
N GLY A 72 -9.96 -0.39 -7.64
CA GLY A 72 -9.27 0.09 -6.44
C GLY A 72 -7.81 -0.37 -6.35
N TRP A 73 -7.49 -1.60 -6.76
CA TRP A 73 -6.09 -2.06 -6.85
C TRP A 73 -5.32 -1.36 -7.96
N ALA A 74 -5.97 -1.12 -9.11
CA ALA A 74 -5.38 -0.37 -10.21
C ALA A 74 -5.02 1.06 -9.79
N GLU A 75 -5.94 1.75 -9.11
CA GLU A 75 -5.68 3.05 -8.50
C GLU A 75 -4.51 2.99 -7.49
N GLY A 76 -4.47 1.92 -6.67
CA GLY A 76 -3.47 1.72 -5.64
C GLY A 76 -2.04 1.55 -6.16
N ILE A 77 -1.87 1.07 -7.39
CA ILE A 77 -0.58 0.99 -8.09
C ILE A 77 -0.32 2.16 -9.05
N GLY A 78 -1.33 3.01 -9.27
CA GLY A 78 -1.21 4.20 -10.09
C GLY A 78 -1.54 4.03 -11.56
N PHE A 79 -2.42 3.09 -11.92
CA PHE A 79 -3.03 3.06 -13.26
C PHE A 79 -4.14 4.14 -13.38
N ASN A 80 -4.34 4.69 -14.58
CA ASN A 80 -5.39 5.69 -14.90
C ASN A 80 -6.17 5.36 -16.17
N VAL A 81 -5.87 4.24 -16.84
CA VAL A 81 -6.59 3.80 -18.03
C VAL A 81 -6.92 2.32 -17.95
N MET A 82 -8.10 1.95 -18.42
CA MET A 82 -8.45 0.55 -18.71
C MET A 82 -8.95 0.43 -20.14
N ARG A 83 -8.44 -0.57 -20.86
CA ARG A 83 -8.92 -0.93 -22.20
C ARG A 83 -9.94 -2.06 -22.10
N VAL A 84 -11.19 -1.79 -22.50
CA VAL A 84 -12.33 -2.68 -22.28
C VAL A 84 -13.01 -3.01 -23.61
N TYR A 85 -13.23 -4.31 -23.81
CA TYR A 85 -13.84 -4.85 -25.02
C TYR A 85 -15.35 -4.94 -24.91
N LEU A 86 -16.03 -4.59 -26.00
CA LEU A 86 -17.47 -4.68 -26.15
C LEU A 86 -17.84 -5.81 -27.12
N HIS A 87 -19.13 -6.14 -27.21
CA HIS A 87 -19.63 -7.13 -28.17
C HIS A 87 -21.04 -6.80 -28.64
N HIS A 88 -21.29 -6.83 -29.95
CA HIS A 88 -22.58 -6.44 -30.54
C HIS A 88 -23.75 -7.31 -30.04
N LEU A 89 -23.52 -8.61 -29.79
CA LEU A 89 -24.57 -9.50 -29.28
C LEU A 89 -25.17 -9.05 -27.94
N LEU A 90 -24.42 -8.33 -27.09
CA LEU A 90 -24.96 -7.73 -25.87
C LEU A 90 -26.02 -6.68 -26.18
N TRP A 91 -25.74 -5.86 -27.19
CA TRP A 91 -26.64 -4.83 -27.69
C TRP A 91 -27.85 -5.43 -28.40
N VAL A 92 -27.65 -6.48 -29.19
CA VAL A 92 -28.76 -7.19 -29.86
C VAL A 92 -29.72 -7.82 -28.85
N ALA A 93 -29.19 -8.42 -27.78
CA ALA A 93 -30.01 -9.10 -26.77
C ALA A 93 -30.70 -8.15 -25.79
N ASP A 94 -30.02 -7.08 -25.35
CA ASP A 94 -30.52 -6.15 -24.34
C ASP A 94 -29.88 -4.77 -24.53
N LYS A 95 -30.33 -4.05 -25.56
CA LYS A 95 -29.79 -2.73 -25.97
C LYS A 95 -29.69 -1.73 -24.81
N GLU A 96 -30.80 -1.48 -24.12
CA GLU A 96 -30.85 -0.46 -23.07
C GLU A 96 -30.15 -0.92 -21.79
N GLY A 97 -30.30 -2.20 -21.40
CA GLY A 97 -29.60 -2.72 -20.23
C GLY A 97 -28.09 -2.81 -20.44
N PHE A 98 -27.62 -3.14 -21.65
CA PHE A 98 -26.20 -3.12 -21.99
C PHE A 98 -25.61 -1.72 -21.81
N LYS A 99 -26.24 -0.68 -22.37
CA LYS A 99 -25.81 0.72 -22.20
C LYS A 99 -25.82 1.15 -20.74
N LYS A 100 -26.82 0.73 -19.95
CA LYS A 100 -26.89 0.99 -18.51
C LYS A 100 -25.71 0.36 -17.75
N ARG A 101 -25.33 -0.87 -18.06
CA ARG A 101 -24.20 -1.56 -17.41
C ARG A 101 -22.86 -0.98 -17.83
N LEU A 102 -22.72 -0.57 -19.09
CA LEU A 102 -21.56 0.19 -19.55
C LEU A 102 -21.43 1.52 -18.81
N ASP A 103 -22.53 2.27 -18.65
CA ASP A 103 -22.55 3.51 -17.85
C ASP A 103 -22.16 3.26 -16.38
N GLN A 104 -22.67 2.18 -15.78
CA GLN A 104 -22.32 1.78 -14.41
C GLN A 104 -20.83 1.46 -14.28
N TYR A 105 -20.25 0.72 -15.23
CA TYR A 105 -18.81 0.47 -15.28
C TYR A 105 -18.01 1.78 -15.39
N LEU A 106 -18.39 2.69 -16.30
CA LEU A 106 -17.72 3.98 -16.47
C LEU A 106 -17.81 4.84 -15.20
N ALA A 107 -18.92 4.79 -14.48
CA ALA A 107 -19.07 5.47 -13.19
C ALA A 107 -18.10 4.92 -12.14
N ILE A 108 -17.96 3.59 -12.05
CA ILE A 108 -17.00 2.95 -11.13
C ILE A 108 -15.57 3.33 -11.51
N SER A 109 -15.19 3.19 -12.78
CA SER A 109 -13.83 3.52 -13.22
C SER A 109 -13.48 4.98 -12.92
N SER A 110 -14.41 5.90 -13.17
CA SER A 110 -14.19 7.33 -12.91
C SER A 110 -13.99 7.64 -11.42
N ARG A 111 -14.64 6.90 -10.49
CA ARG A 111 -14.42 7.09 -9.04
C ARG A 111 -12.98 6.75 -8.63
N HIS A 112 -12.35 5.82 -9.34
CA HIS A 112 -10.95 5.44 -9.15
C HIS A 112 -9.97 6.31 -9.95
N GLY A 113 -10.44 7.38 -10.60
CA GLY A 113 -9.60 8.23 -11.46
C GLY A 113 -9.15 7.55 -12.74
N ILE A 114 -9.90 6.54 -13.21
CA ILE A 114 -9.58 5.72 -14.39
C ILE A 114 -10.50 6.08 -15.55
N LYS A 115 -9.92 6.48 -16.68
CA LYS A 115 -10.62 6.63 -17.96
C LYS A 115 -10.63 5.31 -18.74
N THR A 116 -11.59 5.16 -19.65
CA THR A 116 -11.75 3.91 -20.41
C THR A 116 -11.46 4.09 -21.89
N LEU A 117 -10.64 3.21 -22.46
CA LEU A 117 -10.53 3.00 -23.90
C LEU A 117 -11.48 1.86 -24.27
N LEU A 118 -12.45 2.11 -25.15
CA LEU A 118 -13.46 1.11 -25.52
C LEU A 118 -13.16 0.49 -26.88
N VAL A 119 -13.24 -0.85 -26.96
CA VAL A 119 -12.96 -1.63 -28.17
C VAL A 119 -14.27 -2.18 -28.76
N PHE A 120 -14.54 -1.90 -30.04
CA PHE A 120 -15.75 -2.39 -30.72
C PHE A 120 -15.62 -3.79 -31.30
N PHE A 121 -14.58 -4.02 -32.10
CA PHE A 121 -14.39 -5.26 -32.86
C PHE A 121 -13.03 -5.88 -32.55
N ASP A 122 -12.92 -7.18 -32.80
CA ASP A 122 -11.74 -7.99 -32.49
C ASP A 122 -11.73 -9.25 -33.37
N ASP A 123 -10.56 -9.64 -33.90
CA ASP A 123 -10.39 -10.86 -34.70
C ASP A 123 -9.77 -12.02 -33.91
N CYS A 124 -9.63 -11.92 -32.58
CA CYS A 124 -8.85 -12.85 -31.76
C CYS A 124 -9.62 -14.09 -31.24
N TRP A 125 -8.91 -15.20 -31.04
CA TRP A 125 -9.42 -16.44 -30.42
C TRP A 125 -10.67 -17.07 -31.08
N ASN A 126 -11.75 -17.30 -30.34
CA ASN A 126 -12.85 -18.18 -30.78
C ASN A 126 -13.86 -17.42 -31.66
N ASP A 127 -14.43 -18.11 -32.65
CA ASP A 127 -15.37 -17.53 -33.60
C ASP A 127 -16.84 -17.62 -33.15
N THR A 128 -17.21 -18.70 -32.48
CA THR A 128 -18.59 -18.95 -32.03
C THR A 128 -18.90 -18.17 -30.76
N ALA A 129 -19.81 -17.20 -30.86
CA ALA A 129 -20.28 -16.37 -29.75
C ALA A 129 -21.80 -16.53 -29.54
N TRP A 130 -22.27 -16.45 -28.29
CA TRP A 130 -23.70 -16.47 -27.96
C TRP A 130 -23.97 -15.75 -26.64
N VAL A 131 -25.19 -15.23 -26.47
CA VAL A 131 -25.65 -14.64 -25.20
C VAL A 131 -26.14 -15.74 -24.26
N GLY A 132 -25.90 -15.57 -22.96
CA GLY A 132 -26.27 -16.51 -21.92
C GLY A 132 -25.03 -17.05 -21.19
N THR A 133 -25.14 -18.25 -20.64
CA THR A 133 -24.04 -18.88 -19.90
C THR A 133 -22.83 -19.08 -20.83
N GLN A 134 -21.70 -18.50 -20.44
CA GLN A 134 -20.43 -18.62 -21.13
C GLN A 134 -19.68 -19.90 -20.71
N PRO A 135 -18.79 -20.44 -21.54
CA PRO A 135 -18.07 -21.68 -21.21
C PRO A 135 -17.18 -21.49 -19.98
N ALA A 136 -16.94 -22.58 -19.24
CA ALA A 136 -15.93 -22.57 -18.18
C ALA A 136 -14.52 -22.45 -18.79
N PRO A 137 -13.56 -21.80 -18.10
CA PRO A 137 -12.18 -21.73 -18.56
C PRO A 137 -11.57 -23.12 -18.74
N LYS A 138 -10.88 -23.34 -19.86
CA LYS A 138 -10.10 -24.56 -20.06
C LYS A 138 -8.83 -24.47 -19.19
N PRO A 139 -8.62 -25.42 -18.26
CA PRO A 139 -7.46 -25.45 -17.37
C PRO A 139 -6.12 -25.22 -18.07
N GLY A 140 -5.36 -24.22 -17.62
CA GLY A 140 -4.02 -23.94 -18.13
C GLY A 140 -3.96 -23.44 -19.57
N VAL A 141 -5.09 -23.09 -20.18
CA VAL A 141 -5.15 -22.58 -21.56
C VAL A 141 -5.46 -21.09 -21.52
N HIS A 142 -4.52 -20.31 -22.04
CA HIS A 142 -4.63 -18.86 -22.19
C HIS A 142 -5.86 -18.47 -23.04
N ASN A 143 -6.64 -17.47 -22.61
CA ASN A 143 -7.84 -16.93 -23.27
C ASN A 143 -8.82 -18.00 -23.80
N SER A 144 -8.93 -19.11 -23.07
CA SER A 144 -9.63 -20.31 -23.54
C SER A 144 -11.08 -20.13 -23.99
N GLY A 145 -11.78 -19.13 -23.44
CA GLY A 145 -13.16 -18.78 -23.79
C GLY A 145 -13.34 -17.36 -24.34
N TRP A 146 -12.26 -16.69 -24.74
CA TRP A 146 -12.36 -15.41 -25.43
C TRP A 146 -13.03 -15.58 -26.79
N VAL A 147 -13.96 -14.70 -27.13
CA VAL A 147 -14.68 -14.76 -28.41
C VAL A 147 -14.47 -13.46 -29.18
N ARG A 148 -14.36 -13.56 -30.50
CA ARG A 148 -14.13 -12.43 -31.41
C ARG A 148 -15.46 -11.77 -31.82
N ASP A 149 -15.42 -10.50 -32.19
CA ASP A 149 -16.58 -9.74 -32.69
C ASP A 149 -16.23 -9.05 -34.02
N PRO A 150 -16.94 -9.31 -35.15
CA PRO A 150 -18.16 -10.12 -35.31
C PRO A 150 -17.93 -11.58 -35.70
N GLY A 151 -16.68 -11.98 -35.88
CA GLY A 151 -16.33 -13.30 -36.40
C GLY A 151 -16.88 -13.57 -37.79
N THR A 152 -17.02 -14.85 -38.15
CA THR A 152 -17.46 -15.25 -39.50
C THR A 152 -18.94 -14.96 -39.78
N MET A 153 -19.71 -14.49 -38.80
CA MET A 153 -21.10 -14.05 -38.97
C MET A 153 -21.25 -12.93 -40.01
N ILE A 154 -20.21 -12.10 -40.19
CA ILE A 154 -20.23 -11.04 -41.20
C ILE A 154 -20.25 -11.57 -42.63
N TYR A 155 -19.73 -12.78 -42.87
CA TYR A 155 -19.69 -13.40 -44.20
C TYR A 155 -20.85 -14.37 -44.43
N THR A 156 -21.47 -14.86 -43.36
CA THR A 156 -22.47 -15.94 -43.41
C THR A 156 -23.91 -15.45 -43.27
N HIS A 157 -24.13 -14.25 -42.73
CA HIS A 157 -25.48 -13.71 -42.48
C HIS A 157 -25.65 -12.35 -43.18
N GLN A 158 -26.72 -12.21 -43.99
CA GLN A 158 -26.92 -11.07 -44.90
C GLN A 158 -27.09 -9.71 -44.20
N ASP A 159 -27.61 -9.68 -42.97
CA ASP A 159 -27.91 -8.44 -42.24
C ASP A 159 -26.90 -8.10 -41.13
N THR A 160 -25.82 -8.89 -40.98
CA THR A 160 -24.81 -8.64 -39.94
C THR A 160 -24.22 -7.24 -40.07
N LEU A 161 -23.82 -6.83 -41.28
CA LEU A 161 -23.20 -5.52 -41.48
C LEU A 161 -24.12 -4.35 -41.08
N LYS A 162 -25.42 -4.45 -41.38
CA LYS A 162 -26.42 -3.44 -40.96
C LYS A 162 -26.57 -3.41 -39.44
N THR A 163 -26.54 -4.58 -38.80
CA THR A 163 -26.63 -4.71 -37.35
C THR A 163 -25.42 -4.10 -36.66
N LEU A 164 -24.22 -4.37 -37.17
CA LEU A 164 -22.97 -3.79 -36.66
C LEU A 164 -22.95 -2.27 -36.82
N GLU A 165 -23.41 -1.74 -37.96
CA GLU A 165 -23.54 -0.30 -38.17
C GLU A 165 -24.47 0.33 -37.14
N ALA A 166 -25.66 -0.25 -36.95
CA ALA A 166 -26.64 0.24 -35.99
C ALA A 166 -26.10 0.22 -34.54
N TYR A 167 -25.42 -0.87 -34.17
CA TYR A 167 -24.77 -1.03 -32.87
C TYR A 167 -23.69 0.03 -32.63
N VAL A 168 -22.73 0.17 -33.55
CA VAL A 168 -21.62 1.14 -33.43
C VAL A 168 -22.17 2.56 -33.34
N LYS A 169 -23.09 2.92 -34.25
CA LYS A 169 -23.66 4.28 -34.28
C LYS A 169 -24.46 4.60 -33.01
N ASP A 170 -25.23 3.65 -32.50
CA ASP A 170 -26.03 3.85 -31.29
C ASP A 170 -25.17 4.02 -30.04
N VAL A 171 -24.16 3.16 -29.84
CA VAL A 171 -23.23 3.26 -28.70
C VAL A 171 -22.44 4.56 -28.79
N LEU A 172 -21.85 4.87 -29.94
CA LEU A 172 -21.11 6.12 -30.13
C LEU A 172 -22.02 7.33 -29.89
N THR A 173 -23.23 7.35 -30.43
CA THR A 173 -24.15 8.49 -30.26
C THR A 173 -24.53 8.69 -28.80
N THR A 174 -24.74 7.60 -28.05
CA THR A 174 -25.07 7.65 -26.63
C THR A 174 -23.95 8.28 -25.81
N PHE A 175 -22.69 7.91 -26.09
CA PHE A 175 -21.54 8.28 -25.25
C PHE A 175 -20.58 9.30 -25.90
N LYS A 176 -20.98 9.94 -27.02
CA LYS A 176 -20.10 10.78 -27.86
C LYS A 176 -19.39 11.93 -27.13
N ASN A 177 -19.94 12.40 -26.01
CA ASN A 177 -19.41 13.52 -25.23
C ASN A 177 -18.96 13.13 -23.82
N ASP A 178 -18.98 11.84 -23.49
CA ASP A 178 -18.64 11.34 -22.16
C ASP A 178 -17.14 11.41 -21.88
N GLN A 179 -16.75 12.25 -20.91
CA GLN A 179 -15.34 12.48 -20.56
C GLN A 179 -14.69 11.32 -19.79
N ARG A 180 -15.47 10.34 -19.33
CA ARG A 180 -14.96 9.10 -18.71
C ARG A 180 -14.35 8.17 -19.75
N ILE A 181 -14.75 8.31 -21.02
CA ILE A 181 -14.16 7.60 -22.14
C ILE A 181 -12.95 8.39 -22.62
N LEU A 182 -11.80 7.72 -22.68
CA LEU A 182 -10.55 8.27 -23.17
C LEU A 182 -10.55 8.35 -24.70
N MET A 183 -10.83 7.23 -25.37
CA MET A 183 -10.82 7.09 -26.83
C MET A 183 -11.56 5.83 -27.28
N TRP A 184 -11.84 5.75 -28.58
CA TRP A 184 -12.50 4.62 -29.23
C TRP A 184 -11.51 3.83 -30.09
N ASP A 185 -11.29 2.57 -29.72
CA ASP A 185 -10.54 1.61 -30.52
C ASP A 185 -11.54 0.79 -31.36
N LEU A 186 -11.50 1.05 -32.65
CA LEU A 186 -12.58 0.62 -33.54
C LEU A 186 -12.44 -0.84 -33.94
N TYR A 187 -11.22 -1.38 -33.92
CA TYR A 187 -10.96 -2.76 -34.31
C TYR A 187 -9.60 -3.21 -33.76
N ASN A 188 -9.63 -4.12 -32.79
CA ASN A 188 -8.46 -4.80 -32.29
C ASN A 188 -7.98 -5.89 -33.26
N GLU A 189 -6.68 -5.90 -33.50
CA GLU A 189 -5.97 -6.90 -34.32
C GLU A 189 -6.65 -7.30 -35.63
N PRO A 190 -7.09 -6.35 -36.49
CA PRO A 190 -7.72 -6.71 -37.75
C PRO A 190 -6.77 -7.57 -38.58
N GLY A 191 -7.32 -8.66 -39.12
CA GLY A 191 -6.60 -9.64 -39.92
C GLY A 191 -6.09 -10.85 -39.13
N ASN A 192 -6.25 -10.90 -37.80
CA ASN A 192 -5.88 -12.07 -37.01
C ASN A 192 -6.75 -13.30 -37.38
N ASN A 193 -6.38 -14.49 -36.89
CA ASN A 193 -7.07 -15.76 -37.13
C ASN A 193 -7.34 -16.04 -38.62
N ARG A 194 -6.36 -15.76 -39.48
CA ARG A 194 -6.40 -16.00 -40.93
C ARG A 194 -7.45 -15.15 -41.68
N GLN A 195 -7.91 -14.04 -41.08
CA GLN A 195 -8.73 -13.07 -41.80
C GLN A 195 -7.89 -12.23 -42.75
N GLU A 196 -6.67 -11.86 -42.34
CA GLU A 196 -5.74 -11.03 -43.10
C GLU A 196 -6.48 -9.84 -43.74
N ILE A 197 -6.35 -9.63 -45.05
CA ILE A 197 -6.99 -8.52 -45.77
C ILE A 197 -8.52 -8.53 -45.72
N LYS A 198 -9.17 -9.65 -45.35
CA LYS A 198 -10.64 -9.75 -45.29
C LYS A 198 -11.27 -8.88 -44.22
N SER A 199 -10.49 -8.40 -43.24
CA SER A 199 -10.95 -7.47 -42.21
C SER A 199 -10.97 -6.02 -42.69
N LEU A 200 -10.23 -5.68 -43.77
CA LEU A 200 -10.11 -4.31 -44.28
C LEU A 200 -11.46 -3.65 -44.65
N PRO A 201 -12.43 -4.34 -45.27
CA PRO A 201 -13.74 -3.74 -45.55
C PRO A 201 -14.48 -3.31 -44.29
N LEU A 202 -14.49 -4.14 -43.23
CA LEU A 202 -15.13 -3.80 -41.96
C LEU A 202 -14.36 -2.69 -41.24
N LEU A 203 -13.02 -2.75 -41.25
CA LEU A 203 -12.16 -1.70 -40.73
C LEU A 203 -12.46 -0.33 -41.36
N LYS A 204 -12.57 -0.28 -42.69
CA LYS A 204 -12.98 0.94 -43.42
C LYS A 204 -14.36 1.42 -42.99
N LYS A 205 -15.31 0.49 -42.85
CA LYS A 205 -16.69 0.80 -42.47
C LYS A 205 -16.82 1.33 -41.04
N VAL A 206 -16.15 0.74 -40.07
CA VAL A 206 -16.23 1.21 -38.68
C VAL A 206 -15.63 2.61 -38.51
N PHE A 207 -14.53 2.93 -39.20
CA PHE A 207 -14.02 4.30 -39.27
C PHE A 207 -15.04 5.25 -39.92
N GLN A 208 -15.63 4.86 -41.05
CA GLN A 208 -16.68 5.65 -41.72
C GLN A 208 -17.84 5.96 -40.74
N TRP A 209 -18.40 4.93 -40.10
CA TRP A 209 -19.53 5.08 -39.17
C TRP A 209 -19.18 5.97 -37.98
N ALA A 210 -17.98 5.81 -37.41
CA ALA A 210 -17.53 6.62 -36.29
C ALA A 210 -17.34 8.10 -36.69
N ARG A 211 -16.84 8.37 -37.90
CA ARG A 211 -16.73 9.75 -38.43
C ARG A 211 -18.09 10.38 -38.76
N GLU A 212 -19.08 9.58 -39.13
CA GLU A 212 -20.46 10.05 -39.31
C GLU A 212 -21.10 10.47 -37.97
N VAL A 213 -20.82 9.76 -36.88
CA VAL A 213 -21.28 10.14 -35.52
C VAL A 213 -20.48 11.31 -34.94
N ASN A 214 -19.18 11.38 -35.26
CA ASN A 214 -18.24 12.42 -34.82
C ASN A 214 -18.16 12.56 -33.28
N PRO A 215 -17.66 11.53 -32.56
CA PRO A 215 -17.45 11.62 -31.13
C PRO A 215 -16.38 12.66 -30.76
N SER A 216 -16.49 13.20 -29.54
CA SER A 216 -15.54 14.18 -29.00
C SER A 216 -14.18 13.58 -28.66
N GLN A 217 -14.09 12.26 -28.51
CA GLN A 217 -12.87 11.50 -28.24
C GLN A 217 -12.19 11.05 -29.55
N PRO A 218 -10.85 10.79 -29.54
CA PRO A 218 -10.15 10.34 -30.73
C PRO A 218 -10.51 8.90 -31.11
N LEU A 219 -10.33 8.58 -32.39
CA LEU A 219 -10.50 7.24 -32.98
C LEU A 219 -9.16 6.57 -33.26
N THR A 220 -9.06 5.26 -33.07
CA THR A 220 -7.85 4.48 -33.36
C THR A 220 -8.17 3.04 -33.78
N ALA A 221 -7.18 2.34 -34.35
CA ALA A 221 -7.14 0.89 -34.52
C ALA A 221 -5.68 0.42 -34.55
N GLY A 222 -5.30 -0.52 -33.70
CA GLY A 222 -3.90 -0.81 -33.37
C GLY A 222 -3.11 -1.64 -34.38
N VAL A 223 -1.91 -1.19 -34.72
CA VAL A 223 -0.94 -1.95 -35.55
C VAL A 223 -0.29 -3.04 -34.70
N TRP A 224 -0.45 -4.31 -35.09
CA TRP A 224 -0.01 -5.44 -34.26
C TRP A 224 0.89 -6.43 -35.01
N ASN A 225 0.88 -6.41 -36.35
CA ASN A 225 1.66 -7.34 -37.18
C ASN A 225 2.28 -6.62 -38.38
N HIS A 226 3.58 -6.79 -38.60
CA HIS A 226 4.34 -6.11 -39.66
C HIS A 226 4.66 -7.02 -40.87
N SER A 227 4.12 -8.24 -40.89
CA SER A 227 4.28 -9.17 -42.01
C SER A 227 3.63 -8.66 -43.29
N ARG A 228 4.09 -9.11 -44.46
CA ARG A 228 3.65 -8.60 -45.77
C ARG A 228 2.13 -8.60 -45.98
N GLY A 229 1.42 -9.59 -45.44
CA GLY A 229 -0.05 -9.69 -45.53
C GLY A 229 -0.83 -8.58 -44.80
N TYR A 230 -0.16 -7.77 -43.98
CA TYR A 230 -0.78 -6.71 -43.17
C TYR A 230 -0.45 -5.30 -43.66
N TRP A 231 0.32 -5.14 -44.74
CA TRP A 231 0.76 -3.82 -45.20
C TRP A 231 -0.40 -2.87 -45.53
N GLU A 232 -1.44 -3.36 -46.20
CA GLU A 232 -2.63 -2.55 -46.52
C GLU A 232 -3.46 -2.21 -45.29
N LEU A 233 -3.57 -3.14 -44.33
CA LEU A 233 -4.24 -2.90 -43.04
C LEU A 233 -3.48 -1.82 -42.26
N ASN A 234 -2.18 -2.00 -42.08
CA ASN A 234 -1.32 -1.06 -41.35
C ASN A 234 -1.34 0.33 -41.98
N ALA A 235 -1.25 0.42 -43.32
CA ALA A 235 -1.35 1.70 -44.03
C ALA A 235 -2.68 2.39 -43.71
N PHE A 236 -3.81 1.68 -43.84
CA PHE A 236 -5.11 2.24 -43.52
C PHE A 236 -5.23 2.67 -42.05
N GLN A 237 -4.76 1.86 -41.10
CA GLN A 237 -4.82 2.15 -39.67
C GLN A 237 -4.04 3.43 -39.32
N LEU A 238 -2.81 3.57 -39.82
CA LEU A 238 -1.95 4.73 -39.57
C LEU A 238 -2.51 5.99 -40.26
N GLU A 239 -3.03 5.85 -41.47
CA GLU A 239 -3.63 6.94 -42.24
C GLU A 239 -4.93 7.46 -41.63
N ASN A 240 -5.70 6.65 -40.89
CA ASN A 240 -7.05 7.02 -40.42
C ASN A 240 -7.18 7.23 -38.90
N SER A 241 -6.21 6.75 -38.11
CA SER A 241 -6.24 6.91 -36.64
C SER A 241 -5.86 8.31 -36.19
N ASP A 242 -6.66 8.90 -35.29
CA ASP A 242 -6.36 10.19 -34.66
C ASP A 242 -5.14 10.09 -33.75
N VAL A 243 -5.06 8.98 -33.00
CA VAL A 243 -3.96 8.57 -32.12
C VAL A 243 -3.44 7.22 -32.60
N ILE A 244 -2.13 7.04 -32.70
CA ILE A 244 -1.53 5.78 -33.14
C ILE A 244 -1.50 4.80 -31.97
N THR A 245 -2.07 3.61 -32.16
CA THR A 245 -1.97 2.49 -31.22
C THR A 245 -1.22 1.32 -31.83
N TYR A 246 -0.52 0.54 -31.01
CA TYR A 246 0.23 -0.64 -31.47
C TYR A 246 0.41 -1.70 -30.38
N HIS A 247 0.70 -2.94 -30.79
CA HIS A 247 1.07 -4.04 -29.89
C HIS A 247 2.56 -4.38 -30.05
N ASN A 248 3.25 -4.65 -28.95
CA ASN A 248 4.62 -5.14 -29.00
C ASN A 248 5.02 -5.87 -27.70
N TYR A 249 5.14 -7.19 -27.81
CA TYR A 249 5.49 -8.09 -26.71
C TYR A 249 6.96 -8.48 -26.65
N SER A 250 7.84 -7.67 -27.24
CA SER A 250 9.28 -7.96 -27.34
C SER A 250 10.12 -7.14 -26.36
N ILE A 251 11.43 -7.42 -26.35
CA ILE A 251 12.42 -6.74 -25.54
C ILE A 251 12.53 -5.24 -25.86
N VAL A 252 13.15 -4.49 -24.93
CA VAL A 252 13.24 -3.03 -24.93
C VAL A 252 13.76 -2.43 -26.25
N ASP A 253 14.80 -3.00 -26.87
CA ASP A 253 15.39 -2.47 -28.11
C ASP A 253 14.43 -2.56 -29.30
N ASN A 254 13.75 -3.69 -29.44
CA ASN A 254 12.73 -3.88 -30.47
C ASN A 254 11.51 -2.99 -30.22
N HIS A 255 11.19 -2.75 -28.95
CA HIS A 255 10.13 -1.83 -28.56
C HIS A 255 10.47 -0.38 -28.97
N LYS A 256 11.69 0.07 -28.70
CA LYS A 256 12.22 1.37 -29.11
C LYS A 256 12.19 1.56 -30.64
N ASN A 257 12.64 0.55 -31.39
CA ASN A 257 12.62 0.57 -32.85
C ASN A 257 11.20 0.76 -33.44
N ASN A 258 10.20 0.13 -32.81
CA ASN A 258 8.80 0.31 -33.24
C ASN A 258 8.31 1.73 -32.95
N ILE A 259 8.60 2.26 -31.76
CA ILE A 259 8.28 3.65 -31.37
C ILE A 259 8.90 4.64 -32.39
N ASP A 260 10.17 4.46 -32.73
CA ASP A 260 10.89 5.35 -33.65
C ASP A 260 10.31 5.31 -35.08
N THR A 261 9.77 4.16 -35.49
CA THR A 261 9.09 4.02 -36.77
C THR A 261 7.73 4.73 -36.76
N LEU A 262 6.95 4.56 -35.69
CA LEU A 262 5.62 5.15 -35.55
C LEU A 262 5.66 6.66 -35.28
N ARG A 263 6.72 7.18 -34.65
CA ARG A 263 6.89 8.60 -34.36
C ARG A 263 6.91 9.50 -35.60
N LYS A 264 7.26 8.94 -36.76
CA LYS A 264 7.24 9.64 -38.06
C LYS A 264 5.84 10.11 -38.48
N TRP A 265 4.78 9.61 -37.86
CA TRP A 265 3.40 10.03 -38.11
C TRP A 265 2.99 11.28 -37.31
N GLU A 266 3.89 11.84 -36.49
CA GLU A 266 3.72 13.09 -35.73
C GLU A 266 2.46 13.14 -34.86
N ARG A 267 2.03 11.97 -34.40
CA ARG A 267 0.81 11.77 -33.60
C ARG A 267 1.16 11.12 -32.26
N PRO A 268 0.31 11.29 -31.25
CA PRO A 268 0.43 10.56 -30.00
C PRO A 268 0.47 9.06 -30.24
N ILE A 269 1.27 8.36 -29.43
CA ILE A 269 1.48 6.92 -29.55
C ILE A 269 1.09 6.25 -28.23
N ILE A 270 0.36 5.16 -28.30
CA ILE A 270 0.02 4.32 -27.14
C ILE A 270 0.27 2.85 -27.49
N CYS A 271 1.11 2.18 -26.70
CA CYS A 271 1.24 0.74 -26.75
C CYS A 271 0.06 0.13 -26.01
N THR A 272 -0.86 -0.51 -26.74
CA THR A 272 -2.08 -1.07 -26.16
C THR A 272 -1.89 -2.46 -25.54
N GLU A 273 -0.77 -3.12 -25.88
CA GLU A 273 -0.38 -4.42 -25.34
C GLU A 273 1.15 -4.62 -25.38
N TYR A 274 1.80 -4.86 -24.22
CA TYR A 274 3.25 -5.12 -24.16
C TYR A 274 3.71 -6.23 -23.22
N MET A 275 3.02 -6.51 -22.12
CA MET A 275 3.53 -7.44 -21.10
C MET A 275 3.57 -8.88 -21.61
N ALA A 276 4.75 -9.49 -21.62
CA ALA A 276 4.95 -10.91 -21.89
C ALA A 276 6.26 -11.35 -21.23
N ARG A 277 6.18 -11.83 -19.97
CA ARG A 277 7.38 -12.10 -19.17
C ARG A 277 8.34 -13.10 -19.81
N ARG A 278 7.82 -14.10 -20.52
CA ARG A 278 8.63 -15.10 -21.25
C ARG A 278 9.44 -14.50 -22.41
N ASN A 279 9.01 -13.38 -22.94
CA ASN A 279 9.70 -12.67 -24.03
C ASN A 279 10.62 -11.56 -23.50
N ALA A 280 10.88 -11.54 -22.17
CA ALA A 280 11.60 -10.47 -21.48
C ALA A 280 10.97 -9.06 -21.67
N SER A 281 9.67 -9.03 -22.00
CA SER A 281 8.87 -7.80 -22.01
C SER A 281 8.20 -7.65 -20.65
N VAL A 282 8.88 -6.95 -19.73
CA VAL A 282 8.53 -6.86 -18.30
C VAL A 282 8.35 -5.40 -17.85
N PHE A 283 7.69 -5.19 -16.70
CA PHE A 283 7.38 -3.84 -16.21
C PHE A 283 8.65 -3.02 -15.98
N GLN A 284 9.69 -3.64 -15.43
CA GLN A 284 10.94 -3.00 -15.02
C GLN A 284 11.77 -2.45 -16.18
N THR A 285 11.56 -2.95 -17.41
CA THR A 285 12.31 -2.50 -18.59
C THR A 285 11.43 -1.73 -19.57
N ILE A 286 10.19 -2.17 -19.78
CA ILE A 286 9.30 -1.58 -20.79
C ILE A 286 8.58 -0.33 -20.27
N LEU A 287 8.11 -0.30 -19.02
CA LEU A 287 7.43 0.90 -18.51
C LEU A 287 8.35 2.13 -18.43
N PRO A 288 9.61 2.04 -17.95
CA PRO A 288 10.52 3.19 -17.99
C PRO A 288 10.70 3.73 -19.40
N LEU A 289 10.92 2.85 -20.38
CA LEU A 289 11.04 3.22 -21.79
C LEU A 289 9.80 3.98 -22.28
N LEU A 290 8.60 3.40 -22.08
CA LEU A 290 7.35 4.00 -22.54
C LEU A 290 7.10 5.36 -21.87
N LYS A 291 7.45 5.50 -20.58
CA LYS A 291 7.36 6.77 -19.86
C LYS A 291 8.32 7.81 -20.42
N GLU A 292 9.59 7.46 -20.60
CA GLU A 292 10.63 8.32 -21.15
C GLU A 292 10.26 8.84 -22.54
N GLU A 293 9.70 7.96 -23.37
CA GLU A 293 9.27 8.28 -24.73
C GLU A 293 7.88 8.93 -24.81
N ASN A 294 7.24 9.22 -23.67
CA ASN A 294 5.88 9.76 -23.57
C ASN A 294 4.83 8.93 -24.35
N VAL A 295 5.01 7.61 -24.39
CA VAL A 295 4.10 6.64 -25.00
C VAL A 295 3.17 6.07 -23.93
N GLY A 296 1.88 6.02 -24.22
CA GLY A 296 0.91 5.40 -23.30
C GLY A 296 1.17 3.90 -23.17
N ALA A 297 1.00 3.34 -21.97
CA ALA A 297 1.38 1.96 -21.68
C ALA A 297 0.20 1.15 -21.15
N ILE A 298 -0.36 0.26 -21.96
CA ILE A 298 -1.42 -0.66 -21.55
C ILE A 298 -0.89 -2.09 -21.68
N ASN A 299 -0.89 -2.85 -20.58
CA ASN A 299 -0.49 -4.25 -20.61
C ASN A 299 -1.69 -5.17 -20.90
N TRP A 300 -1.45 -6.35 -21.46
CA TRP A 300 -2.45 -7.42 -21.42
C TRP A 300 -2.48 -8.03 -20.01
N GLY A 301 -3.65 -8.42 -19.53
CA GLY A 301 -3.86 -9.01 -18.19
C GLY A 301 -3.87 -8.01 -17.02
N PHE A 302 -4.57 -8.34 -15.93
CA PHE A 302 -4.56 -7.51 -14.72
C PHE A 302 -4.74 -8.34 -13.46
N VAL A 303 -5.87 -9.03 -13.33
CA VAL A 303 -6.17 -9.95 -12.22
C VAL A 303 -6.34 -11.34 -12.79
N ALA A 304 -5.63 -12.31 -12.21
CA ALA A 304 -5.76 -13.72 -12.54
C ALA A 304 -7.21 -14.18 -12.36
N GLY A 305 -7.82 -14.64 -13.45
CA GLY A 305 -9.24 -14.99 -13.47
C GLY A 305 -9.58 -15.91 -14.63
N LYS A 306 -10.85 -15.89 -15.04
CA LYS A 306 -11.39 -16.82 -16.04
C LYS A 306 -10.71 -16.72 -17.42
N THR A 307 -10.08 -15.60 -17.77
CA THR A 307 -9.31 -15.42 -19.01
C THR A 307 -8.02 -16.26 -19.03
N ASN A 308 -7.53 -16.77 -17.88
CA ASN A 308 -6.33 -17.60 -17.79
C ASN A 308 -5.05 -16.93 -18.35
N THR A 309 -4.95 -15.62 -18.22
CA THR A 309 -3.83 -14.81 -18.74
C THR A 309 -2.53 -14.96 -17.94
N ILE A 310 -2.54 -15.71 -16.83
CA ILE A 310 -1.31 -16.18 -16.17
C ILE A 310 -0.55 -17.23 -16.98
N PHE A 311 -1.23 -17.95 -17.90
CA PHE A 311 -0.62 -18.98 -18.74
C PHE A 311 -0.14 -18.39 -20.07
N ALA A 312 0.94 -18.96 -20.62
CA ALA A 312 1.50 -18.55 -21.90
C ALA A 312 0.74 -19.14 -23.09
N TRP A 313 0.75 -18.45 -24.24
CA TRP A 313 0.05 -18.87 -25.46
C TRP A 313 0.44 -20.27 -25.95
N ASP A 314 1.72 -20.62 -25.82
CA ASP A 314 2.33 -21.78 -26.46
C ASP A 314 2.52 -23.00 -25.54
N THR A 315 2.20 -22.87 -24.25
CA THR A 315 2.47 -23.92 -23.25
C THR A 315 1.26 -24.18 -22.35
N PRO A 316 0.24 -24.92 -22.83
CA PRO A 316 -0.91 -25.28 -22.01
C PRO A 316 -0.53 -26.14 -20.80
N MET A 317 -1.10 -25.83 -19.62
CA MET A 317 -0.83 -26.55 -18.36
C MET A 317 -2.07 -27.27 -17.80
N PRO A 318 -2.37 -28.51 -18.26
CA PRO A 318 -3.63 -29.18 -17.95
C PRO A 318 -3.81 -29.54 -16.47
N ASN A 319 -2.73 -29.59 -15.68
CA ASN A 319 -2.76 -29.95 -14.25
C ASN A 319 -3.20 -28.82 -13.31
N ARG A 320 -3.54 -27.62 -13.84
CA ARG A 320 -3.98 -26.43 -13.07
C ARG A 320 -2.96 -25.87 -12.07
N GLN A 321 -1.70 -26.26 -12.16
CA GLN A 321 -0.69 -25.68 -11.30
C GLN A 321 -0.46 -24.21 -11.71
N GLU A 322 -0.48 -23.30 -10.72
CA GLU A 322 -0.08 -21.92 -10.93
C GLU A 322 1.36 -21.91 -11.51
N PRO A 323 1.63 -21.26 -12.65
CA PRO A 323 2.97 -21.24 -13.23
C PRO A 323 3.96 -20.50 -12.34
N ASP A 324 5.21 -20.98 -12.25
CA ASP A 324 6.28 -20.29 -11.52
C ASP A 324 6.53 -18.87 -12.07
N LEU A 325 6.33 -18.68 -13.39
CA LEU A 325 6.39 -17.39 -14.07
C LEU A 325 5.06 -17.12 -14.79
N TRP A 326 4.30 -16.15 -14.28
CA TRP A 326 3.06 -15.70 -14.91
C TRP A 326 3.32 -14.98 -16.23
N PHE A 327 2.42 -15.13 -17.18
CA PHE A 327 2.60 -14.51 -18.48
C PHE A 327 2.24 -13.02 -18.49
N HIS A 328 1.01 -12.67 -18.08
CA HIS A 328 0.50 -11.30 -18.18
C HIS A 328 0.05 -10.65 -16.87
N ASP A 329 -0.79 -11.34 -16.08
CA ASP A 329 -1.50 -10.72 -14.95
C ASP A 329 -0.56 -10.19 -13.85
N ILE A 330 -1.11 -9.31 -13.01
CA ILE A 330 -0.41 -8.63 -11.91
C ILE A 330 -0.84 -9.19 -10.56
N PHE A 331 -2.15 -9.38 -10.35
CA PHE A 331 -2.74 -9.73 -9.06
C PHE A 331 -3.45 -11.08 -9.07
N ARG A 332 -3.47 -11.74 -7.91
CA ARG A 332 -4.42 -12.81 -7.59
C ARG A 332 -5.78 -12.20 -7.20
N THR A 333 -6.80 -13.05 -7.10
CA THR A 333 -8.18 -12.64 -6.76
C THR A 333 -8.35 -12.10 -5.33
N ASP A 334 -7.35 -12.26 -4.47
CA ASP A 334 -7.26 -11.70 -3.12
C ASP A 334 -6.48 -10.37 -3.07
N GLY A 335 -5.94 -9.90 -4.20
CA GLY A 335 -5.14 -8.68 -4.29
C GLY A 335 -3.65 -8.86 -4.01
N THR A 336 -3.18 -10.08 -3.72
CA THR A 336 -1.74 -10.35 -3.60
C THR A 336 -1.09 -10.31 -4.99
N PRO A 337 0.07 -9.63 -5.15
CA PRO A 337 0.72 -9.56 -6.45
C PRO A 337 1.44 -10.86 -6.80
N PHE A 338 1.57 -11.13 -8.10
CA PHE A 338 2.51 -12.14 -8.61
C PHE A 338 3.94 -11.81 -8.15
N SER A 339 4.36 -10.56 -8.36
CA SER A 339 5.67 -10.04 -7.94
C SER A 339 5.51 -8.71 -7.21
N ALA A 340 5.99 -8.66 -5.96
CA ALA A 340 6.03 -7.43 -5.17
C ALA A 340 7.02 -6.40 -5.75
N ASP A 341 8.08 -6.85 -6.42
CA ASP A 341 9.06 -5.99 -7.08
C ASP A 341 8.43 -5.27 -8.29
N GLU A 342 7.63 -5.97 -9.09
CA GLU A 342 6.92 -5.36 -10.23
C GLU A 342 5.95 -4.28 -9.78
N VAL A 343 5.11 -4.58 -8.79
CA VAL A 343 4.16 -3.61 -8.23
C VAL A 343 4.88 -2.39 -7.65
N ARG A 344 6.06 -2.59 -7.05
CA ARG A 344 6.89 -1.48 -6.57
C ARG A 344 7.40 -0.63 -7.73
N SER A 345 7.97 -1.23 -8.78
CA SER A 345 8.44 -0.49 -9.94
C SER A 345 7.33 0.31 -10.62
N ILE A 346 6.12 -0.25 -10.72
CA ILE A 346 4.95 0.48 -11.23
C ILE A 346 4.63 1.69 -10.32
N LYS A 347 4.59 1.47 -9.00
CA LYS A 347 4.32 2.52 -8.00
C LYS A 347 5.36 3.64 -8.01
N GLU A 348 6.63 3.31 -8.08
CA GLU A 348 7.75 4.27 -8.19
C GLU A 348 7.62 5.11 -9.47
N LEU A 349 7.37 4.47 -10.61
CA LEU A 349 7.19 5.17 -11.89
C LEU A 349 5.94 6.05 -11.91
N THR A 350 4.89 5.69 -11.18
CA THR A 350 3.63 6.45 -11.16
C THR A 350 3.54 7.47 -10.03
N GLY A 351 4.49 7.47 -9.10
CA GLY A 351 4.47 8.31 -7.90
C GLY A 351 3.41 7.92 -6.88
N LYS A 352 2.83 6.70 -6.98
CA LYS A 352 1.87 6.18 -5.99
C LYS A 352 2.61 5.44 -4.87
N ASN A 353 2.34 5.80 -3.61
CA ASN A 353 2.78 5.07 -2.41
C ASN A 353 4.29 4.85 -2.28
N ILE A 354 5.07 5.93 -2.38
CA ILE A 354 6.27 6.02 -1.55
C ILE A 354 5.88 6.89 -0.35
N THR A 355 5.61 6.27 0.80
CA THR A 355 5.58 7.02 2.05
C THR A 355 7.00 7.50 2.28
N HIS A 356 7.29 8.74 1.86
CA HIS A 356 8.55 9.38 2.16
C HIS A 356 8.54 9.78 3.63
N TYR A 357 8.90 8.83 4.49
CA TYR A 357 9.05 9.10 5.91
C TYR A 357 10.06 10.23 6.12
N LYS A 358 9.64 11.21 6.91
CA LYS A 358 10.46 12.36 7.33
C LYS A 358 10.32 12.50 8.83
N LEU A 359 11.42 12.81 9.50
CA LEU A 359 11.36 13.20 10.91
C LEU A 359 10.59 14.53 11.04
N PRO A 360 9.79 14.73 12.10
CA PRO A 360 9.09 15.98 12.31
C PRO A 360 10.02 17.19 12.36
N ALA A 361 9.53 18.35 11.94
CA ALA A 361 10.31 19.59 11.91
C ALA A 361 10.52 20.16 13.33
N LYS A 362 11.71 20.72 13.59
CA LYS A 362 12.07 21.28 14.91
C LYS A 362 11.07 22.35 15.38
N ALA A 363 10.58 23.18 14.45
CA ALA A 363 9.57 24.21 14.72
C ALA A 363 8.27 23.66 15.32
N ASN A 364 7.91 22.40 15.05
CA ASN A 364 6.70 21.78 15.59
C ASN A 364 6.80 21.49 17.10
N PHE A 365 8.00 21.60 17.67
CA PHE A 365 8.29 21.34 19.09
C PHE A 365 8.82 22.59 19.80
N ASP A 366 8.95 23.72 19.09
CA ASP A 366 9.56 24.93 19.58
C ASP A 366 8.57 25.75 20.43
N GLN A 367 8.35 25.28 21.66
CA GLN A 367 7.43 25.92 22.62
C GLN A 367 8.00 25.85 24.05
N THR A 368 7.57 26.76 24.91
CA THR A 368 7.89 26.72 26.33
C THR A 368 6.84 25.92 27.10
N VAL A 369 7.28 24.90 27.84
CA VAL A 369 6.43 24.09 28.72
C VAL A 369 7.03 24.12 30.12
N GLN A 370 6.21 24.41 31.15
CA GLN A 370 6.67 24.48 32.55
C GLN A 370 7.88 25.42 32.75
N GLY A 371 7.94 26.53 31.99
CA GLY A 371 9.02 27.51 32.07
C GLY A 371 10.33 27.09 31.40
N LYS A 372 10.37 25.94 30.71
CA LYS A 372 11.54 25.46 29.97
C LYS A 372 11.24 25.31 28.47
N GLN A 373 12.26 25.57 27.65
CA GLN A 373 12.13 25.41 26.20
C GLN A 373 12.12 23.94 25.81
N VAL A 374 11.16 23.56 24.96
CA VAL A 374 11.11 22.26 24.30
C VAL A 374 11.77 22.36 22.93
N SER A 375 12.46 21.31 22.52
CA SER A 375 13.15 21.22 21.23
C SER A 375 13.22 19.79 20.73
N LEU A 376 13.48 19.64 19.43
CA LEU A 376 13.94 18.40 18.81
C LEU A 376 15.45 18.43 18.57
N TYR A 377 16.07 17.28 18.80
CA TYR A 377 17.47 16.96 18.56
C TYR A 377 17.53 15.82 17.56
N TYR A 378 18.29 15.99 16.49
CA TYR A 378 18.41 15.01 15.43
C TYR A 378 19.73 14.29 15.52
N LEU A 379 19.69 12.96 15.44
CA LEU A 379 20.87 12.11 15.35
C LEU A 379 20.95 11.51 13.95
N SER A 380 22.16 11.31 13.43
CA SER A 380 22.38 10.66 12.14
C SER A 380 23.68 9.88 12.13
N ASN A 381 23.74 8.80 11.36
CA ASN A 381 24.98 8.04 11.12
C ASN A 381 25.40 8.02 9.65
N LYS A 382 26.57 7.44 9.37
CA LYS A 382 27.11 7.36 8.00
C LYS A 382 26.28 6.50 7.02
N ASN A 383 25.41 5.62 7.53
CA ASN A 383 24.57 4.72 6.73
C ASN A 383 23.15 5.28 6.50
N ASN A 384 22.98 6.60 6.68
CA ASN A 384 21.72 7.31 6.48
C ASN A 384 20.58 6.94 7.47
N TYR A 385 20.91 6.33 8.61
CA TYR A 385 19.96 6.20 9.71
C TYR A 385 19.79 7.55 10.40
N ARG A 386 18.57 7.86 10.84
CA ARG A 386 18.27 9.15 11.47
C ARG A 386 17.28 8.98 12.61
N ALA A 387 17.52 9.64 13.74
CA ALA A 387 16.61 9.66 14.87
C ALA A 387 16.22 11.10 15.24
N ALA A 388 15.04 11.28 15.83
CA ALA A 388 14.62 12.53 16.45
C ALA A 388 14.27 12.30 17.92
N ILE A 389 14.85 13.08 18.82
CA ILE A 389 14.62 13.03 20.26
C ILE A 389 14.10 14.40 20.72
N SER A 390 13.06 14.43 21.53
CA SER A 390 12.62 15.65 22.22
C SER A 390 13.05 15.66 23.67
N ASN A 391 13.47 16.82 24.18
CA ASN A 391 13.73 16.98 25.62
C ASN A 391 12.45 17.00 26.48
N PHE A 392 11.27 17.11 25.88
CA PHE A 392 10.02 16.84 26.60
C PHE A 392 9.86 15.33 26.80
N GLY A 393 9.98 14.85 28.03
CA GLY A 393 9.94 13.43 28.39
C GLY A 393 11.17 12.63 27.96
N ALA A 394 12.24 13.30 27.53
CA ALA A 394 13.42 12.69 26.90
C ALA A 394 13.03 11.66 25.82
N ARG A 395 12.01 11.97 25.03
CA ARG A 395 11.28 11.01 24.20
C ARG A 395 11.89 10.81 22.83
N MET A 396 11.82 9.59 22.31
CA MET A 396 12.01 9.33 20.90
C MET A 396 10.77 9.72 20.11
N VAL A 397 10.97 10.50 19.05
CA VAL A 397 9.90 11.01 18.19
C VAL A 397 9.90 10.29 16.84
N GLY A 398 11.05 9.83 16.35
CA GLY A 398 11.16 9.10 15.10
C GLY A 398 12.50 8.37 14.97
N MET A 399 12.51 7.31 14.16
CA MET A 399 13.71 6.54 13.81
C MET A 399 13.59 6.05 12.37
N LEU A 400 14.29 6.71 11.45
CA LEU A 400 14.34 6.35 10.04
C LEU A 400 15.42 5.29 9.80
N VAL A 401 14.98 4.14 9.29
CA VAL A 401 15.81 2.97 9.00
C VAL A 401 15.61 2.62 7.51
N PRO A 402 16.68 2.42 6.71
CA PRO A 402 16.56 1.85 5.37
C PRO A 402 15.94 0.46 5.45
N ASP A 403 14.92 0.19 4.65
CA ASP A 403 14.33 -1.14 4.50
C ASP A 403 15.11 -2.03 3.50
N LYS A 404 14.61 -3.23 3.21
CA LYS A 404 15.25 -4.16 2.25
C LYS A 404 15.39 -3.61 0.82
N THR A 405 14.70 -2.52 0.51
CA THR A 405 14.73 -1.82 -0.78
C THR A 405 15.63 -0.59 -0.76
N GLY A 406 16.16 -0.21 0.41
CA GLY A 406 16.95 1.00 0.64
C GLY A 406 16.11 2.25 0.94
N GLN A 407 14.78 2.14 0.96
CA GLN A 407 13.88 3.24 1.29
C GLN A 407 13.85 3.47 2.81
N LEU A 408 14.00 4.71 3.25
CA LEU A 408 13.86 5.07 4.67
C LEU A 408 12.43 4.83 5.14
N THR A 409 12.31 4.09 6.25
CA THR A 409 11.09 3.73 6.96
C THR A 409 11.15 4.26 8.39
N ASP A 410 10.13 5.02 8.84
CA ASP A 410 10.07 5.44 10.26
C ASP A 410 9.48 4.33 11.11
N VAL A 411 10.33 3.62 11.85
CA VAL A 411 9.92 2.46 12.66
C VAL A 411 9.38 2.84 14.04
N VAL A 412 9.35 4.14 14.39
CA VAL A 412 8.80 4.65 15.65
C VAL A 412 7.43 5.28 15.40
N ILE A 413 6.43 4.84 16.17
CA ILE A 413 5.08 5.43 16.18
C ILE A 413 5.08 6.63 17.12
N GLY A 414 4.54 7.76 16.66
CA GLY A 414 4.52 8.98 17.44
C GLY A 414 3.64 10.06 16.84
N PHE A 415 3.91 11.31 17.19
CA PHE A 415 3.13 12.46 16.73
C PHE A 415 4.00 13.51 16.05
N ASN A 416 3.37 14.33 15.20
CA ASN A 416 4.06 15.33 14.38
C ASN A 416 4.46 16.60 15.13
N ASP A 417 3.89 16.85 16.31
CA ASP A 417 4.11 18.08 17.06
C ASP A 417 3.94 17.89 18.57
N LEU A 418 4.41 18.87 19.34
CA LEU A 418 4.36 18.85 20.80
C LEU A 418 2.92 18.88 21.36
N ASN A 419 2.00 19.59 20.71
CA ASN A 419 0.63 19.70 21.20
C ASN A 419 -0.09 18.34 21.14
N ALA A 420 0.19 17.55 20.11
CA ALA A 420 -0.29 16.18 20.01
C ALA A 420 0.30 15.30 21.14
N TYR A 421 1.58 15.44 21.48
CA TYR A 421 2.17 14.75 22.63
C TYR A 421 1.62 15.19 24.00
N LEU A 422 1.20 16.45 24.14
CA LEU A 422 0.57 16.94 25.37
C LEU A 422 -0.86 16.42 25.57
N LYS A 423 -1.56 16.06 24.48
CA LYS A 423 -2.97 15.63 24.48
C LYS A 423 -3.16 14.13 24.31
N GLY A 424 -2.28 13.48 23.55
CA GLY A 424 -2.39 12.08 23.15
C GLY A 424 -1.79 11.12 24.17
N ASP A 425 -1.26 9.99 23.69
CA ASP A 425 -0.57 9.02 24.54
C ASP A 425 0.66 9.65 25.21
N ARG A 426 0.61 9.69 26.54
CA ARG A 426 1.59 10.33 27.43
C ARG A 426 2.93 9.59 27.45
N PHE A 427 2.93 8.29 27.17
CA PHE A 427 4.12 7.43 27.22
C PHE A 427 4.77 7.23 25.86
N ALA A 428 4.09 7.55 24.75
CA ALA A 428 4.61 7.36 23.40
C ALA A 428 6.02 7.95 23.23
N GLY A 429 6.99 7.04 23.19
CA GLY A 429 8.40 7.34 22.97
C GLY A 429 9.18 7.80 24.22
N ALA A 430 8.53 8.00 25.35
CA ALA A 430 9.10 8.71 26.49
C ALA A 430 10.00 7.83 27.38
N ILE A 431 10.92 8.48 28.10
CA ILE A 431 11.53 7.85 29.28
C ILE A 431 10.53 7.84 30.42
N VAL A 432 10.27 6.67 30.96
CA VAL A 432 9.39 6.48 32.12
C VAL A 432 10.23 6.32 33.39
N GLY A 433 9.76 6.93 34.48
CA GLY A 433 10.47 6.99 35.75
C GLY A 433 9.75 7.92 36.73
N ARG A 434 10.09 7.92 38.03
CA ARG A 434 11.26 7.29 38.67
C ARG A 434 11.25 5.76 38.71
N PHE A 435 10.08 5.15 38.56
CA PHE A 435 9.89 3.70 38.47
C PHE A 435 9.01 3.33 37.27
N GLY A 436 9.56 2.61 36.30
CA GLY A 436 8.86 2.03 35.15
C GLY A 436 7.95 0.89 35.57
N ASN A 437 6.83 0.74 34.86
CA ASN A 437 5.76 -0.21 35.17
C ASN A 437 5.07 0.05 36.52
N ARG A 438 4.45 -0.97 37.13
CA ARG A 438 3.52 -0.84 38.25
C ARG A 438 4.18 -1.05 39.61
N ILE A 439 3.66 -0.35 40.62
CA ILE A 439 3.86 -0.61 42.06
C ILE A 439 2.49 -0.85 42.69
N ALA A 440 2.33 -2.01 43.32
CA ALA A 440 1.08 -2.46 43.90
C ALA A 440 0.56 -1.47 44.95
N LYS A 441 -0.71 -1.10 44.85
CA LYS A 441 -1.40 -0.19 45.79
C LYS A 441 -0.73 1.19 45.95
N GLY A 442 0.16 1.55 45.02
CA GLY A 442 0.99 2.76 45.06
C GLY A 442 1.73 2.92 46.38
N THR A 443 2.24 1.82 46.93
CA THR A 443 2.99 1.88 48.19
C THR A 443 4.12 0.87 48.20
N PHE A 444 5.19 1.21 48.89
CA PHE A 444 6.30 0.30 49.16
C PHE A 444 6.95 0.66 50.51
N LYS A 445 7.78 -0.25 51.02
CA LYS A 445 8.55 -0.02 52.24
C LYS A 445 10.03 0.12 51.95
N LEU A 446 10.69 1.06 52.62
CA LEU A 446 12.13 1.24 52.59
C LEU A 446 12.60 1.54 54.01
N ASP A 447 13.53 0.72 54.52
CA ASP A 447 14.02 0.76 55.90
C ASP A 447 12.89 0.82 56.94
N GLY A 448 11.87 -0.02 56.77
CA GLY A 448 10.70 -0.10 57.66
C GLY A 448 9.68 1.03 57.49
N LYS A 449 10.01 2.12 56.78
CA LYS A 449 9.10 3.23 56.52
C LYS A 449 8.25 2.97 55.27
N THR A 450 6.95 3.24 55.37
CA THR A 450 6.00 3.12 54.25
C THR A 450 5.95 4.43 53.46
N TYR A 451 6.11 4.33 52.15
CA TYR A 451 5.96 5.44 51.20
C TYR A 451 4.67 5.26 50.41
N LYS A 452 3.96 6.36 50.16
CA LYS A 452 2.74 6.40 49.36
C LYS A 452 3.00 7.21 48.11
N LEU A 453 2.55 6.69 46.98
CA LEU A 453 2.72 7.24 45.64
C LEU A 453 1.36 7.63 45.05
N ASP A 454 1.37 8.40 43.97
CA ASP A 454 0.14 8.74 43.26
C ASP A 454 -0.52 7.50 42.63
N ILE A 455 -1.81 7.32 42.86
CA ILE A 455 -2.60 6.25 42.26
C ILE A 455 -3.15 6.75 40.92
N ASN A 456 -2.48 6.37 39.84
CA ASN A 456 -2.79 6.80 38.48
C ASN A 456 -3.21 5.66 37.55
N ASN A 457 -3.23 4.40 38.01
CA ASN A 457 -3.67 3.26 37.22
C ASN A 457 -4.49 2.28 38.08
N GLY A 458 -5.82 2.41 38.05
CA GLY A 458 -6.71 1.59 38.87
C GLY A 458 -6.40 1.79 40.35
N VAL A 459 -5.95 0.73 41.03
CA VAL A 459 -5.53 0.75 42.43
C VAL A 459 -4.02 0.91 42.60
N ASN A 460 -3.24 1.02 41.51
CA ASN A 460 -1.79 0.96 41.50
C ASN A 460 -1.16 2.30 41.04
N THR A 461 0.14 2.45 41.27
CA THR A 461 0.97 3.48 40.62
C THR A 461 1.62 2.89 39.38
N LEU A 462 1.62 3.61 38.27
CA LEU A 462 2.19 3.21 36.98
C LEU A 462 3.15 4.29 36.45
N HIS A 463 4.31 3.86 35.95
CA HIS A 463 5.30 4.69 35.22
C HIS A 463 5.71 5.98 35.96
N GLY A 464 5.87 5.88 37.28
CA GLY A 464 6.35 6.96 38.12
C GLY A 464 5.31 7.99 38.54
N GLY A 465 4.02 7.80 38.24
CA GLY A 465 2.94 8.69 38.67
C GLY A 465 2.40 9.59 37.55
N ARG A 466 1.38 10.41 37.84
CA ARG A 466 0.62 11.18 36.84
C ARG A 466 1.45 12.25 36.12
N THR A 467 2.47 12.78 36.78
CA THR A 467 3.43 13.78 36.27
C THR A 467 4.88 13.27 36.38
N GLY A 468 5.06 11.96 36.18
CA GLY A 468 6.39 11.32 36.12
C GLY A 468 7.25 11.82 34.96
N PHE A 469 8.40 11.19 34.76
CA PHE A 469 9.49 11.67 33.87
C PHE A 469 9.06 11.94 32.43
N HIS A 470 8.09 11.18 31.92
CA HIS A 470 7.50 11.31 30.59
C HIS A 470 6.86 12.69 30.33
N SER A 471 6.50 13.43 31.38
CA SER A 471 5.79 14.72 31.32
C SER A 471 6.66 15.93 31.68
N ARG A 472 7.97 15.74 31.86
CA ARG A 472 8.92 16.77 32.29
C ARG A 472 9.75 17.30 31.13
N VAL A 473 10.17 18.55 31.20
CA VAL A 473 11.15 19.10 30.25
C VAL A 473 12.54 18.90 30.82
N TRP A 474 13.33 18.07 30.15
CA TRP A 474 14.70 17.74 30.50
C TRP A 474 15.65 18.82 29.99
N ASP A 475 16.73 19.07 30.73
CA ASP A 475 17.84 19.87 30.22
C ASP A 475 18.61 19.01 29.22
N ALA A 476 18.98 19.56 28.06
CA ALA A 476 19.55 18.77 26.98
C ALA A 476 20.76 19.45 26.34
N VAL A 477 21.79 18.65 26.09
CA VAL A 477 23.03 19.02 25.41
C VAL A 477 23.27 18.04 24.28
N GLN A 478 23.43 18.55 23.06
CA GLN A 478 23.80 17.76 21.89
C GLN A 478 25.29 18.01 21.59
N PRO A 479 26.20 17.11 22.00
CA PRO A 479 27.63 17.31 21.80
C PRO A 479 28.05 17.14 20.33
N ASP A 480 27.34 16.29 19.56
CA ASP A 480 27.65 15.99 18.16
C ASP A 480 26.40 15.52 17.37
N SER A 481 26.59 15.11 16.12
CA SER A 481 25.52 14.58 15.25
C SER A 481 25.04 13.19 15.63
N HIS A 482 25.75 12.47 16.50
CA HIS A 482 25.46 11.08 16.84
C HIS A 482 24.75 10.95 18.18
N SER A 483 24.85 11.95 19.06
CA SER A 483 24.37 11.83 20.44
C SER A 483 23.65 13.05 21.00
N VAL A 484 22.80 12.81 21.99
CA VAL A 484 22.18 13.84 22.84
C VAL A 484 22.11 13.34 24.28
N VAL A 485 22.52 14.21 25.21
CA VAL A 485 22.52 13.95 26.65
C VAL A 485 21.40 14.77 27.29
N LEU A 486 20.51 14.09 28.00
CA LEU A 486 19.37 14.70 28.68
C LEU A 486 19.48 14.49 30.18
N THR A 487 19.23 15.52 30.97
CA THR A 487 19.28 15.47 32.43
C THR A 487 18.00 16.01 33.05
N TYR A 488 17.51 15.31 34.07
CA TYR A 488 16.40 15.77 34.90
C TYR A 488 16.71 15.55 36.37
N VAL A 489 16.40 16.57 37.18
CA VAL A 489 16.53 16.53 38.63
C VAL A 489 15.13 16.44 39.24
N SER A 490 14.78 15.24 39.67
CA SER A 490 13.54 14.94 40.39
C SER A 490 13.70 15.37 41.85
N ALA A 491 12.84 16.26 42.32
CA ALA A 491 12.90 16.76 43.69
C ALA A 491 12.62 15.66 44.72
N ASN A 492 13.06 15.87 45.96
CA ASN A 492 12.66 15.01 47.08
C ASN A 492 11.14 15.02 47.23
N LYS A 493 10.52 13.84 47.35
CA LYS A 493 9.06 13.61 47.43
C LYS A 493 8.29 13.90 46.15
N GLU A 494 8.96 14.16 45.02
CA GLU A 494 8.27 14.21 43.73
C GLU A 494 7.56 12.88 43.47
N GLU A 495 6.25 12.93 43.18
CA GLU A 495 5.36 11.76 43.04
C GLU A 495 5.34 10.82 44.26
N GLY A 496 5.83 11.28 45.42
CA GLY A 496 5.90 10.51 46.68
C GLY A 496 7.22 9.77 46.91
N TYR A 497 8.18 9.79 45.98
CA TYR A 497 9.45 9.08 46.11
C TYR A 497 10.46 9.83 47.01
N PRO A 498 11.17 9.15 47.94
CA PRO A 498 12.16 9.79 48.80
C PRO A 498 13.43 10.20 48.05
N GLY A 499 14.09 11.26 48.49
CA GLY A 499 15.38 11.72 47.96
C GLY A 499 15.26 12.52 46.66
N LYS A 500 16.11 13.54 46.54
CA LYS A 500 16.36 14.18 45.25
C LYS A 500 17.16 13.20 44.40
N LEU A 501 16.73 13.02 43.16
CA LEU A 501 17.35 12.09 42.22
C LEU A 501 17.70 12.83 40.93
N THR A 502 18.94 12.66 40.48
CA THR A 502 19.40 13.14 39.18
C THR A 502 19.45 11.96 38.23
N ALA A 503 18.68 12.03 37.15
CA ALA A 503 18.70 11.07 36.05
C ALA A 503 19.35 11.73 34.84
N THR A 504 20.29 11.01 34.23
CA THR A 504 20.91 11.38 32.94
C THR A 504 20.66 10.25 31.95
N VAL A 505 20.16 10.61 30.78
CA VAL A 505 19.88 9.69 29.67
C VAL A 505 20.65 10.16 28.45
N THR A 506 21.48 9.28 27.90
CA THR A 506 22.23 9.55 26.67
C THR A 506 21.69 8.67 25.56
N TYR A 507 21.21 9.30 24.48
CA TYR A 507 20.92 8.63 23.23
C TYR A 507 22.14 8.76 22.31
N THR A 508 22.58 7.64 21.72
CA THR A 508 23.65 7.60 20.73
C THR A 508 23.22 6.74 19.55
N LEU A 509 23.29 7.28 18.34
CA LEU A 509 23.11 6.53 17.10
C LEU A 509 24.49 6.28 16.49
N THR A 510 24.98 5.03 16.55
CA THR A 510 26.33 4.68 16.09
C THR A 510 26.38 4.44 14.58
N ASP A 511 27.59 4.43 14.04
CA ASP A 511 27.86 4.08 12.64
C ASP A 511 27.64 2.59 12.30
N ASP A 512 27.41 1.75 13.31
CA ASP A 512 27.08 0.33 13.17
C ASP A 512 25.56 0.08 13.22
N ASN A 513 24.76 1.12 12.98
CA ASN A 513 23.29 1.10 12.96
C ASN A 513 22.66 0.71 14.31
N GLU A 514 23.32 1.10 15.40
CA GLU A 514 22.87 0.85 16.76
C GLU A 514 22.34 2.15 17.37
N LEU A 515 21.07 2.12 17.79
CA LEU A 515 20.52 3.14 18.68
C LEU A 515 20.71 2.68 20.12
N ARG A 516 21.67 3.29 20.81
CA ARG A 516 22.02 3.03 22.19
C ARG A 516 21.40 4.07 23.12
N ILE A 517 20.82 3.61 24.23
CA ILE A 517 20.27 4.43 25.31
C ILE A 517 20.97 4.04 26.61
N ASP A 518 21.74 4.96 27.17
CA ASP A 518 22.42 4.79 28.46
C ASP A 518 21.73 5.61 29.54
N TYR A 519 21.55 4.99 30.70
CA TYR A 519 20.94 5.59 31.89
C TYR A 519 21.98 5.69 32.99
N ALA A 520 22.06 6.83 33.66
CA ALA A 520 22.82 7.03 34.89
C ALA A 520 21.97 7.78 35.90
N VAL A 521 21.78 7.18 37.09
CA VAL A 521 20.86 7.70 38.11
C VAL A 521 21.54 7.73 39.47
N THR A 522 21.52 8.89 40.13
CA THR A 522 22.07 9.09 41.48
C THR A 522 21.04 9.75 42.39
N ALA A 523 21.09 9.44 43.69
CA ALA A 523 20.18 10.02 44.67
C ALA A 523 20.92 10.45 45.96
N ASP A 524 20.41 11.51 46.60
CA ASP A 524 20.94 12.02 47.87
C ASP A 524 20.39 11.32 49.12
N GLN A 525 19.40 10.45 48.93
CA GLN A 525 18.83 9.54 49.92
C GLN A 525 18.57 8.19 49.27
N LYS A 526 18.39 7.17 50.11
CA LYS A 526 17.94 5.85 49.66
C LYS A 526 16.56 5.98 49.01
N THR A 527 16.39 5.41 47.82
CA THR A 527 15.14 5.43 47.04
C THR A 527 14.99 4.14 46.23
N VAL A 528 13.92 4.01 45.47
CA VAL A 528 13.81 3.05 44.36
C VAL A 528 13.96 3.76 43.02
N ALA A 529 14.55 3.09 42.04
CA ALA A 529 14.69 3.58 40.67
C ALA A 529 14.64 2.40 39.68
N ASN A 530 13.89 2.59 38.59
CA ASN A 530 13.80 1.67 37.46
C ASN A 530 13.40 2.51 36.24
N LEU A 531 14.33 2.81 35.34
CA LEU A 531 14.05 3.64 34.17
C LEU A 531 13.99 2.77 32.93
N THR A 532 13.09 3.10 32.01
CA THR A 532 13.05 2.48 30.69
C THR A 532 12.50 3.47 29.66
N ASN A 533 12.55 3.07 28.39
CA ASN A 533 12.03 3.83 27.27
C ASN A 533 10.78 3.13 26.73
N HIS A 534 9.67 3.87 26.64
CA HIS A 534 8.36 3.36 26.22
C HIS A 534 8.09 3.66 24.73
N ASN A 535 9.03 3.29 23.86
CA ASN A 535 8.85 3.42 22.42
C ASN A 535 7.80 2.43 21.89
N TYR A 536 6.89 2.94 21.06
CA TYR A 536 6.05 2.13 20.20
C TYR A 536 6.74 1.91 18.87
N TRP A 537 6.94 0.66 18.51
CA TRP A 537 7.63 0.24 17.30
C TRP A 537 6.67 -0.37 16.29
N ASN A 538 6.97 -0.19 15.00
CA ASN A 538 6.45 -1.02 13.93
C ASN A 538 7.52 -1.16 12.83
N MET A 539 8.05 -2.37 12.66
CA MET A 539 9.15 -2.62 11.71
C MET A 539 8.76 -2.40 10.24
N ASN A 540 7.47 -2.40 9.89
CA ASN A 540 7.00 -2.06 8.54
C ASN A 540 6.77 -0.55 8.34
N GLY A 541 7.02 0.25 9.39
CA GLY A 541 6.84 1.69 9.41
C GLY A 541 5.55 2.14 10.09
N GLU A 542 5.57 3.34 10.64
CA GLU A 542 4.38 3.97 11.21
C GLU A 542 3.26 4.12 10.16
N GLY A 543 2.04 3.70 10.52
CA GLY A 543 0.90 3.72 9.61
C GLY A 543 0.81 2.53 8.66
N SER A 544 1.71 1.55 8.77
CA SER A 544 1.67 0.29 8.00
C SER A 544 0.60 -0.71 8.47
N GLY A 545 -0.12 -0.40 9.56
CA GLY A 545 -1.16 -1.26 10.12
C GLY A 545 -0.64 -2.23 11.17
N THR A 546 -1.15 -3.46 11.17
CA THR A 546 -0.99 -4.38 12.30
C THR A 546 0.43 -4.95 12.47
N ILE A 547 0.86 -5.09 13.72
CA ILE A 547 2.14 -5.74 14.12
C ILE A 547 2.01 -7.26 14.29
N ASN A 548 0.81 -7.82 14.14
CA ASN A 548 0.54 -9.23 14.41
C ASN A 548 1.30 -10.21 13.49
N ASN A 549 1.79 -9.74 12.33
CA ASN A 549 2.56 -10.55 11.40
C ASN A 549 4.08 -10.52 11.69
N HIS A 550 4.55 -9.62 12.54
CA HIS A 550 5.97 -9.52 12.87
C HIS A 550 6.40 -10.77 13.64
N ALA A 551 7.61 -11.25 13.34
CA ALA A 551 8.20 -12.40 14.02
C ALA A 551 9.02 -11.91 15.23
N LEU A 552 8.61 -12.32 16.43
CA LEU A 552 9.26 -12.00 17.70
C LEU A 552 9.96 -13.23 18.26
N LEU A 553 11.19 -13.05 18.74
CA LEU A 553 11.94 -13.97 19.58
C LEU A 553 12.35 -13.24 20.86
N VAL A 554 12.22 -13.89 22.01
CA VAL A 554 12.67 -13.39 23.33
C VAL A 554 13.49 -14.48 24.01
N LYS A 555 14.71 -14.16 24.44
CA LYS A 555 15.62 -15.04 25.18
C LYS A 555 15.26 -15.07 26.68
N ALA A 556 14.07 -15.61 26.94
CA ALA A 556 13.50 -15.73 28.26
C ALA A 556 12.72 -17.04 28.37
N SER A 557 13.21 -17.95 29.20
CA SER A 557 12.54 -19.21 29.55
C SER A 557 11.42 -19.03 30.58
N LYS A 558 11.32 -17.85 31.18
CA LYS A 558 10.36 -17.50 32.24
C LYS A 558 9.75 -16.11 32.01
N TYR A 559 8.60 -15.88 32.63
CA TYR A 559 7.91 -14.59 32.66
C TYR A 559 7.30 -14.35 34.04
N THR A 560 6.82 -13.14 34.30
CA THR A 560 6.10 -12.80 35.52
C THR A 560 4.59 -12.79 35.24
N PRO A 561 3.84 -13.88 35.53
CA PRO A 561 2.39 -13.85 35.47
C PRO A 561 1.84 -12.79 36.42
N VAL A 562 0.68 -12.25 36.08
CA VAL A 562 0.04 -11.14 36.77
C VAL A 562 -1.37 -11.49 37.25
N ASP A 563 -1.84 -10.72 38.23
CA ASP A 563 -3.24 -10.70 38.64
C ASP A 563 -4.10 -9.83 37.72
N ALA A 564 -5.40 -9.74 37.99
CA ALA A 564 -6.35 -8.95 37.22
C ALA A 564 -6.08 -7.41 37.26
N THR A 565 -5.17 -6.95 38.12
CA THR A 565 -4.72 -5.56 38.20
C THR A 565 -3.33 -5.35 37.58
N LEU A 566 -2.80 -6.39 36.91
CA LEU A 566 -1.51 -6.43 36.25
C LEU A 566 -0.31 -6.34 37.21
N ILE A 567 -0.47 -6.78 38.46
CA ILE A 567 0.64 -6.92 39.43
C ILE A 567 1.19 -8.35 39.36
N PRO A 568 2.53 -8.53 39.31
CA PRO A 568 3.13 -9.86 39.31
C PRO A 568 2.77 -10.71 40.52
N THR A 569 2.45 -11.99 40.28
CA THR A 569 2.17 -12.98 41.33
C THR A 569 3.35 -13.90 41.61
N GLY A 570 4.39 -13.88 40.76
CA GLY A 570 5.57 -14.73 40.87
C GLY A 570 6.35 -14.80 39.56
N ILE A 571 7.06 -15.91 39.37
CA ILE A 571 7.82 -16.22 38.14
C ILE A 571 7.43 -17.64 37.69
N GLU A 572 7.05 -17.79 36.43
CA GLU A 572 6.63 -19.06 35.84
C GLU A 572 7.35 -19.33 34.50
N PRO A 573 7.51 -20.60 34.09
CA PRO A 573 8.07 -20.93 32.78
C PRO A 573 7.14 -20.49 31.64
N VAL A 574 7.72 -20.09 30.50
CA VAL A 574 6.92 -19.78 29.30
C VAL A 574 6.55 -21.02 28.50
N SER A 575 7.27 -22.13 28.66
CA SER A 575 7.10 -23.34 27.87
C SER A 575 5.67 -23.88 27.97
N GLY A 576 5.06 -24.19 26.82
CA GLY A 576 3.68 -24.67 26.74
C GLY A 576 2.61 -23.58 26.85
N THR A 577 3.00 -22.32 27.03
CA THR A 577 2.07 -21.17 27.12
C THR A 577 2.06 -20.33 25.84
N PRO A 578 1.06 -19.44 25.65
CA PRO A 578 1.08 -18.46 24.56
C PRO A 578 2.28 -17.49 24.60
N PHE A 579 2.96 -17.39 25.74
CA PHE A 579 4.12 -16.52 25.97
C PHE A 579 5.45 -17.14 25.51
N ASP A 580 5.46 -18.37 25.01
CA ASP A 580 6.71 -19.01 24.54
C ASP A 580 7.23 -18.38 23.24
N PHE A 581 8.03 -17.34 23.37
CA PHE A 581 8.79 -16.70 22.28
C PHE A 581 10.28 -17.11 22.29
N THR A 582 10.65 -18.22 22.93
CA THR A 582 12.04 -18.72 22.93
C THR A 582 12.54 -19.07 21.53
N THR A 583 11.61 -19.29 20.60
CA THR A 583 11.83 -19.35 19.15
C THR A 583 11.00 -18.27 18.46
N ALA A 584 11.41 -17.85 17.26
CA ALA A 584 10.71 -16.81 16.52
C ALA A 584 9.27 -17.24 16.20
N LYS A 585 8.28 -16.42 16.62
CA LYS A 585 6.85 -16.63 16.35
C LYS A 585 6.19 -15.33 15.92
N LYS A 586 5.19 -15.42 15.03
CA LYS A 586 4.33 -14.28 14.73
C LYS A 586 3.60 -13.83 15.98
N ILE A 587 3.65 -12.54 16.30
CA ILE A 587 2.99 -11.98 17.50
C ILE A 587 1.52 -12.41 17.57
N GLY A 588 0.80 -12.32 16.46
CA GLY A 588 -0.62 -12.61 16.35
C GLY A 588 -1.02 -14.08 16.53
N SER A 589 -0.07 -15.01 16.39
CA SER A 589 -0.39 -16.44 16.17
C SER A 589 -1.12 -17.13 17.32
N ARG A 590 -0.96 -16.64 18.55
CA ARG A 590 -1.52 -17.27 19.77
C ARG A 590 -2.43 -16.36 20.60
N LEU A 591 -2.74 -15.16 20.10
CA LEU A 591 -3.55 -14.16 20.83
C LEU A 591 -5.01 -14.57 21.07
N LYS A 592 -5.48 -15.66 20.46
CA LYS A 592 -6.82 -16.24 20.65
C LYS A 592 -6.82 -17.46 21.58
N ALA A 593 -5.70 -17.83 22.17
CA ALA A 593 -5.64 -18.95 23.11
C ALA A 593 -6.51 -18.65 24.36
N ASP A 594 -7.15 -19.70 24.90
CA ASP A 594 -7.88 -19.60 26.16
C ASP A 594 -6.89 -19.62 27.33
N ASP A 595 -6.37 -18.44 27.66
CA ASP A 595 -5.34 -18.26 28.67
C ASP A 595 -5.67 -17.05 29.56
N ALA A 596 -5.53 -17.23 30.88
CA ALA A 596 -5.88 -16.19 31.86
C ALA A 596 -5.02 -14.94 31.75
N GLN A 597 -3.74 -15.09 31.44
CA GLN A 597 -2.79 -14.00 31.34
C GLN A 597 -3.05 -13.16 30.07
N LEU A 598 -3.39 -13.82 28.95
CA LEU A 598 -3.86 -13.12 27.76
C LEU A 598 -5.15 -12.31 28.00
N ARG A 599 -6.06 -12.83 28.84
CA ARG A 599 -7.27 -12.08 29.23
C ARG A 599 -6.94 -10.87 30.09
N TYR A 600 -6.10 -11.03 31.12
CA TYR A 600 -5.71 -9.91 31.99
C TYR A 600 -5.01 -8.79 31.22
N GLY A 601 -4.08 -9.14 30.31
CA GLY A 601 -3.36 -8.16 29.49
C GLY A 601 -4.13 -7.64 28.27
N ALA A 602 -5.33 -8.16 27.96
CA ALA A 602 -6.02 -7.98 26.67
C ALA A 602 -5.13 -8.33 25.43
N GLY A 603 -4.22 -9.29 25.63
CA GLY A 603 -3.09 -9.60 24.77
C GLY A 603 -1.81 -9.75 25.61
N TYR A 604 -0.66 -9.45 25.00
CA TYR A 604 0.61 -9.43 25.75
C TYR A 604 0.78 -8.07 26.43
N ASP A 605 0.87 -8.07 27.76
CA ASP A 605 1.37 -6.95 28.58
C ASP A 605 2.14 -7.52 29.79
N HIS A 606 3.24 -8.24 29.51
CA HIS A 606 3.94 -9.03 30.53
C HIS A 606 5.45 -8.79 30.49
N ASN A 607 6.07 -8.88 31.67
CA ASN A 607 7.53 -8.88 31.81
C ASN A 607 8.08 -10.30 31.61
N PHE A 608 9.02 -10.41 30.68
CA PHE A 608 9.83 -11.59 30.43
C PHE A 608 11.09 -11.54 31.29
N VAL A 609 11.43 -12.65 31.93
CA VAL A 609 12.61 -12.78 32.77
C VAL A 609 13.79 -13.18 31.88
N ALA A 610 14.73 -12.26 31.67
CA ALA A 610 15.87 -12.50 30.81
C ALA A 610 16.73 -13.65 31.36
N ASP A 611 17.02 -14.65 30.53
CA ASP A 611 17.80 -15.83 30.96
C ASP A 611 19.21 -15.43 31.43
N LYS A 612 19.75 -14.32 30.90
CA LYS A 612 21.04 -13.73 31.27
C LYS A 612 21.06 -13.04 32.64
N GLY A 613 19.90 -12.70 33.21
CA GLY A 613 19.82 -11.84 34.40
C GLY A 613 20.42 -10.44 34.20
N ILE A 614 20.95 -9.85 35.28
CA ILE A 614 21.66 -8.56 35.23
C ILE A 614 23.08 -8.79 34.71
N THR A 615 23.50 -8.03 33.70
CA THR A 615 24.82 -8.16 33.08
C THR A 615 25.56 -6.83 33.09
N ALA A 616 26.90 -6.87 33.15
CA ALA A 616 27.73 -5.67 33.15
C ALA A 616 27.78 -4.96 31.78
N GLN A 617 27.55 -5.72 30.70
CA GLN A 617 27.48 -5.22 29.32
C GLN A 617 26.14 -5.65 28.68
N PRO A 618 25.65 -4.90 27.67
CA PRO A 618 24.44 -5.27 26.96
C PRO A 618 24.57 -6.63 26.27
N GLU A 619 23.64 -7.53 26.57
CA GLU A 619 23.53 -8.85 25.92
C GLU A 619 22.16 -9.00 25.27
N LEU A 620 22.10 -9.76 24.17
CA LEU A 620 20.88 -9.96 23.37
C LEU A 620 19.74 -10.54 24.21
N ILE A 621 18.58 -9.90 24.20
CA ILE A 621 17.35 -10.34 24.87
C ILE A 621 16.19 -10.57 23.91
N ALA A 622 16.09 -9.81 22.81
CA ALA A 622 14.99 -9.97 21.87
C ALA A 622 15.42 -9.69 20.43
N THR A 623 14.71 -10.31 19.50
CA THR A 623 14.80 -10.05 18.06
C THR A 623 13.40 -9.90 17.51
N ILE A 624 13.16 -8.84 16.75
CA ILE A 624 11.89 -8.61 16.05
C ILE A 624 12.16 -8.38 14.56
N THR A 625 11.33 -8.93 13.67
CA THR A 625 11.44 -8.73 12.22
C THR A 625 10.08 -8.38 11.60
N GLY A 626 10.04 -7.33 10.79
CA GLY A 626 8.87 -6.94 10.00
C GLY A 626 8.68 -7.85 8.79
N ASP A 627 7.45 -8.25 8.52
CA ASP A 627 7.09 -9.17 7.43
C ASP A 627 7.09 -8.52 6.04
N VAL A 628 6.99 -7.19 5.95
CA VAL A 628 6.96 -6.47 4.67
C VAL A 628 8.31 -5.82 4.38
N SER A 629 8.81 -4.99 5.29
CA SER A 629 10.02 -4.18 5.10
C SER A 629 11.32 -4.99 5.13
N GLY A 630 11.31 -6.17 5.76
CA GLY A 630 12.51 -6.95 6.07
C GLY A 630 13.40 -6.33 7.15
N ILE A 631 12.98 -5.22 7.78
CA ILE A 631 13.72 -4.60 8.87
C ILE A 631 13.70 -5.55 10.08
N LYS A 632 14.89 -5.84 10.59
CA LYS A 632 15.15 -6.62 11.79
C LYS A 632 15.78 -5.72 12.85
N MET A 633 15.28 -5.83 14.08
CA MET A 633 15.85 -5.16 15.26
C MET A 633 16.23 -6.19 16.32
N ASP A 634 17.51 -6.24 16.67
CA ASP A 634 18.05 -6.97 17.81
C ASP A 634 18.16 -6.02 19.01
N ILE A 635 17.62 -6.42 20.16
CA ILE A 635 17.67 -5.65 21.41
C ILE A 635 18.67 -6.30 22.35
N LEU A 636 19.70 -5.55 22.75
CA LEU A 636 20.68 -5.95 23.75
C LEU A 636 20.53 -5.05 24.98
N THR A 637 20.67 -5.61 26.19
CA THR A 637 20.50 -4.81 27.41
C THR A 637 21.29 -5.35 28.60
N THR A 638 21.57 -4.49 29.58
CA THR A 638 22.08 -4.87 30.90
C THR A 638 20.97 -5.29 31.87
N GLU A 639 19.71 -4.93 31.57
CA GLU A 639 18.54 -5.18 32.43
C GLU A 639 18.17 -6.66 32.57
N PRO A 640 17.57 -7.07 33.70
CA PRO A 640 17.16 -8.46 33.94
C PRO A 640 15.81 -8.82 33.31
N GLY A 641 15.04 -7.85 32.83
CA GLY A 641 13.68 -8.07 32.32
C GLY A 641 13.36 -7.28 31.05
N LEU A 642 12.31 -7.73 30.37
CA LEU A 642 11.76 -7.09 29.17
C LEU A 642 10.24 -7.10 29.23
N GLN A 643 9.61 -5.93 29.37
CA GLN A 643 8.17 -5.79 29.19
C GLN A 643 7.84 -5.90 27.70
N PHE A 644 6.97 -6.85 27.33
CA PHE A 644 6.38 -6.89 26.00
C PHE A 644 4.91 -6.48 26.07
N TYR A 645 4.62 -5.32 25.49
CA TYR A 645 3.26 -4.82 25.29
C TYR A 645 2.88 -4.88 23.81
N GLY A 646 1.79 -5.59 23.51
CA GLY A 646 1.33 -5.90 22.15
C GLY A 646 0.35 -4.91 21.53
N GLY A 647 0.28 -3.66 22.00
CA GLY A 647 -0.59 -2.63 21.41
C GLY A 647 -2.08 -2.78 21.74
N ASN A 648 -2.41 -3.39 22.87
CA ASN A 648 -3.75 -3.86 23.21
C ASN A 648 -4.79 -2.75 23.44
N PHE A 649 -4.35 -1.54 23.80
CA PHE A 649 -5.21 -0.40 24.12
C PHE A 649 -5.23 0.69 23.03
N MET A 650 -4.51 0.45 21.92
CA MET A 650 -4.60 1.31 20.74
C MET A 650 -6.02 1.21 20.14
N SER A 651 -6.66 2.36 19.95
CA SER A 651 -8.11 2.42 19.69
C SER A 651 -8.51 3.59 18.78
N ARG A 652 -7.61 4.01 17.87
CA ARG A 652 -7.81 5.10 16.89
C ARG A 652 -7.95 6.49 17.49
N ALA A 653 -7.67 6.66 18.78
CA ALA A 653 -7.81 7.91 19.49
C ALA A 653 -6.83 8.99 19.00
N ASN A 654 -5.65 8.58 18.51
CA ASN A 654 -4.55 9.48 18.18
C ASN A 654 -4.29 9.53 16.66
N LEU A 655 -3.91 10.72 16.18
CA LEU A 655 -3.44 10.94 14.81
C LEU A 655 -1.91 10.86 14.79
N LEU A 656 -1.37 9.94 13.98
CA LEU A 656 0.06 9.61 13.88
C LEU A 656 0.80 10.52 12.87
N LYS A 657 2.15 10.48 12.83
CA LYS A 657 2.93 11.37 11.94
C LYS A 657 2.63 11.12 10.46
N SER A 658 2.36 9.86 10.10
CA SER A 658 1.91 9.42 8.78
C SER A 658 0.54 9.95 8.34
N GLY A 659 -0.25 10.53 9.26
CA GLY A 659 -1.65 10.91 9.03
C GLY A 659 -2.66 9.78 9.23
N THR A 660 -2.20 8.55 9.55
CA THR A 660 -3.09 7.45 9.96
C THR A 660 -3.46 7.57 11.44
N ARG A 661 -4.38 6.72 11.91
CA ARG A 661 -4.71 6.62 13.34
C ARG A 661 -3.98 5.44 13.99
N ASP A 662 -3.86 5.46 15.31
CA ASP A 662 -3.36 4.34 16.12
C ASP A 662 -4.40 3.22 16.25
N ASP A 663 -4.68 2.54 15.14
CA ASP A 663 -5.58 1.40 15.10
C ASP A 663 -5.12 0.26 16.03
N TYR A 664 -6.06 -0.63 16.38
CA TYR A 664 -5.80 -1.75 17.29
C TYR A 664 -4.55 -2.56 16.86
N ARG A 665 -3.58 -2.67 17.77
CA ARG A 665 -2.30 -3.37 17.54
C ARG A 665 -1.51 -2.84 16.33
N THR A 666 -1.44 -1.53 16.18
CA THR A 666 -0.58 -0.86 15.18
C THR A 666 0.88 -0.75 15.63
N GLY A 667 1.15 -0.85 16.93
CA GLY A 667 2.49 -0.76 17.52
C GLY A 667 2.70 -1.69 18.70
N PHE A 668 3.96 -1.95 19.03
CA PHE A 668 4.36 -2.74 20.20
C PHE A 668 5.47 -2.05 21.00
N CYS A 669 5.63 -2.39 22.28
CA CYS A 669 6.76 -1.96 23.12
C CYS A 669 7.59 -3.15 23.58
N LEU A 670 8.90 -2.95 23.68
CA LEU A 670 9.87 -3.89 24.23
C LEU A 670 10.73 -3.14 25.24
N GLU A 671 10.20 -2.92 26.44
CA GLU A 671 10.80 -2.06 27.46
C GLU A 671 11.77 -2.88 28.32
N THR A 672 13.06 -2.60 28.23
CA THR A 672 14.10 -3.25 29.04
C THR A 672 14.10 -2.62 30.44
N GLN A 673 13.95 -3.44 31.48
CA GLN A 673 13.73 -2.93 32.84
C GLN A 673 14.01 -3.99 33.92
N HIS A 674 14.03 -3.55 35.19
CA HIS A 674 13.77 -4.44 36.33
C HIS A 674 12.30 -4.86 36.36
N PHE A 675 12.00 -5.91 37.12
CA PHE A 675 10.65 -6.47 37.16
C PHE A 675 9.65 -5.50 37.78
N PRO A 676 8.39 -5.49 37.29
CA PRO A 676 7.33 -4.73 37.92
C PRO A 676 7.16 -5.10 39.39
N ASP A 677 6.80 -4.13 40.22
CA ASP A 677 6.57 -4.30 41.66
C ASP A 677 7.76 -4.83 42.49
N SER A 678 9.00 -4.85 41.94
CA SER A 678 10.23 -5.20 42.68
C SER A 678 10.35 -4.62 44.09
N PRO A 679 9.95 -3.35 44.39
CA PRO A 679 9.99 -2.81 45.76
C PRO A 679 9.17 -3.59 46.79
N ASN A 680 8.18 -4.37 46.36
CA ASN A 680 7.31 -5.18 47.20
C ASN A 680 7.54 -6.70 47.03
N GLN A 681 8.51 -7.10 46.21
CA GLN A 681 8.77 -8.49 45.84
C GLN A 681 10.21 -8.88 46.22
N PRO A 682 10.45 -9.38 47.46
CA PRO A 682 11.81 -9.62 47.96
C PRO A 682 12.65 -10.61 47.15
N THR A 683 12.02 -11.47 46.35
CA THR A 683 12.69 -12.45 45.49
C THR A 683 13.05 -11.89 44.12
N PHE A 684 12.58 -10.69 43.76
CA PHE A 684 12.89 -10.04 42.50
C PHE A 684 14.21 -9.26 42.59
N PRO A 685 14.89 -9.01 41.45
CA PRO A 685 16.03 -8.11 41.41
C PRO A 685 15.70 -6.76 42.06
N THR A 686 16.56 -6.35 42.99
CA THR A 686 16.35 -5.13 43.78
C THR A 686 16.43 -3.88 42.91
N THR A 687 15.49 -2.97 43.10
CA THR A 687 15.47 -1.64 42.48
C THR A 687 15.87 -0.54 43.47
N VAL A 688 16.39 -0.92 44.64
CA VAL A 688 16.82 0.02 45.68
C VAL A 688 18.13 0.68 45.26
N LEU A 689 18.12 2.02 45.23
CA LEU A 689 19.30 2.85 45.00
C LEU A 689 19.77 3.43 46.34
N GLU A 690 20.97 3.04 46.76
CA GLU A 690 21.61 3.56 47.97
C GLU A 690 22.09 5.00 47.80
N LYS A 691 22.12 5.76 48.90
CA LYS A 691 22.59 7.16 48.91
C LYS A 691 23.99 7.27 48.32
N GLY A 692 24.15 8.17 47.35
CA GLY A 692 25.45 8.46 46.71
C GLY A 692 25.98 7.36 45.79
N LYS A 693 25.22 6.28 45.57
CA LYS A 693 25.53 5.28 44.54
C LYS A 693 24.89 5.69 43.21
N THR A 694 25.45 5.17 42.13
CA THR A 694 24.94 5.35 40.78
C THR A 694 24.37 4.04 40.27
N TYR A 695 23.10 4.05 39.88
CA TYR A 695 22.52 3.00 39.04
C TYR A 695 22.81 3.32 37.58
N THR A 696 23.33 2.35 36.85
CA THR A 696 23.60 2.47 35.42
C THR A 696 22.94 1.35 34.66
N SER A 697 22.38 1.66 33.50
CA SER A 697 21.80 0.68 32.58
C SER A 697 22.04 1.09 31.14
N SER A 698 22.08 0.12 30.24
CA SER A 698 22.28 0.36 28.81
C SER A 698 21.40 -0.56 27.98
N THR A 699 20.78 -0.01 26.95
CA THR A 699 19.96 -0.75 25.97
C THR A 699 20.35 -0.35 24.56
N ILE A 700 20.59 -1.33 23.70
CA ILE A 700 20.98 -1.16 22.32
C ILE A 700 19.90 -1.76 21.42
N HIS A 701 19.40 -0.97 20.47
CA HIS A 701 18.55 -1.40 19.38
C HIS A 701 19.39 -1.44 18.11
N LYS A 702 19.80 -2.64 17.70
CA LYS A 702 20.64 -2.87 16.52
C LYS A 702 19.78 -3.22 15.33
N PHE A 703 19.84 -2.38 14.29
CA PHE A 703 19.04 -2.57 13.08
C PHE A 703 19.84 -3.28 11.98
N SER A 704 19.15 -4.16 11.27
CA SER A 704 19.67 -4.90 10.10
C SER A 704 18.54 -5.28 9.16
N ILE A 705 18.87 -5.86 8.01
CA ILE A 705 17.90 -6.39 7.05
C ILE A 705 17.94 -7.91 7.09
N SER A 706 16.78 -8.53 7.29
CA SER A 706 16.58 -9.95 6.99
C SER A 706 16.41 -10.09 5.47
N LYS A 707 17.30 -10.86 4.85
CA LYS A 707 17.22 -11.18 3.41
C LYS A 707 16.07 -12.13 3.11
#